data_AF-A0A0D7ABL6-F1
#
_entry.id   AF-A0A0D7ABL6-F1
#
_cell.length_a   1.000
_cell.length_b   1.000
_cell.length_c   1.000
_cell.angle_alpha   90.00
_cell.angle_beta   90.00
_cell.angle_gamma   90.00
#
_symmetry.space_group_name_H-M   'P 1'
#
loop_
_entity.id
_entity.type
_entity.pdbx_description
1 polymer ?
#
loop_
_entity_poly.entity_id
_entity_poly.type
_entity_poly.pdbx_seq_one_letter_code
_entity_poly.pdbx_strand_id
1 'polypeptide(L)'
;MPAQGPHVSRYRSALDQAQQNKHSIVIEGECDFGVLTAEISIVDFAFVPHRGGPRYYARSPFSVSLANQNHNRLLVCNGKGGQFPSLILKVHFRQRFLGTYQDRLEVTFEDQTLNRRLVIARVLNAVVGDTQDHEQFGARSVYRPRRRVPRQPETNVVPRPRMPMHDEAVKRYSIPLPFAPIPRYLENILSGGSNDEVVRRMKGRFECFSQPPSLPSYTEYFRLLLWSEEHKMRCTSLAVPGLAEKRPRFLVGDIILVQKVGALPGDWFSGRVNVVRKEDVGLSFHPSFSRRTQGQQYNARFKLNRLPLRRQHQAFDMTFDDDRILFPTNEHAPKDISGGNSRLRFKNALICQNERQLLSVTSIVHLSEGSLPLIVFGPPGTGKTAIIVEAMVQILSGPTEKTRVLACAPSNSAADLIAMRLKEALPPRVSIFRYYAASRNRDSVPKELQDCTCMENGQFSCPPPSVLAAIGVRRGHYTHIFVDEVGQATESEVMVPICTMAHVDTNVVLAGNPKQLGPVIRSSVAQQLGFEQSMIERLMKLRVYQLPDGLGRPIVKLTKNFRSHNSILKYPTERFYGNELLPCAERLKIDRYLNWPHLPNREFPIIFHAVSGQDAREASSPSFFTVHEMSQVKRYVQSLLAKPNKDGDFRTGGFMIQIPRLDMYTQFNFAAEGKDIGVITPYLVQCVKIHTALRYIGANDVKVGTVEEFQGQERPVIIISTVRSSREFIRYDLKYTLGFVANPRRFNVSIARAQALLITVDDPHVLQLDALWRKFLSYVHNNNGWTGAAIPWDLTEPVDETRAYDKDIVEAAGTEMEHLMRQLEEISIITKVVDETEEDDDAAAGANVDLL
;
A
#
# COMPACT_ATOMS: atom_id res chain seq x y z
N MET A 1 20.50 -10.44 6.30
CA MET A 1 20.91 -10.71 4.91
C MET A 1 20.11 -11.92 4.44
N PRO A 2 19.55 -11.96 3.22
CA PRO A 2 19.62 -13.19 2.46
C PRO A 2 21.10 -13.34 2.02
N ALA A 3 21.68 -14.52 2.18
CA ALA A 3 22.85 -14.85 1.38
C ALA A 3 22.41 -14.84 -0.08
N GLN A 4 23.22 -14.28 -0.98
CA GLN A 4 23.07 -14.61 -2.40
C GLN A 4 23.37 -16.11 -2.49
N GLY A 5 22.40 -16.91 -2.94
CA GLY A 5 22.59 -18.35 -3.04
C GLY A 5 23.74 -18.68 -3.99
N PRO A 6 24.48 -19.79 -3.79
CA PRO A 6 25.65 -20.13 -4.60
C PRO A 6 25.35 -20.19 -6.11
N HIS A 7 24.09 -20.47 -6.49
CA HIS A 7 23.62 -20.46 -7.87
C HIS A 7 23.69 -19.07 -8.51
N VAL A 8 23.35 -17.98 -7.81
CA VAL A 8 23.35 -16.61 -8.38
C VAL A 8 24.78 -16.10 -8.63
N SER A 9 25.74 -16.48 -7.79
CA SER A 9 27.16 -16.14 -8.02
C SER A 9 27.75 -16.92 -9.19
N ARG A 10 27.38 -18.20 -9.35
CA ARG A 10 27.78 -19.01 -10.52
C ARG A 10 27.17 -18.47 -11.81
N TYR A 11 25.88 -18.13 -11.80
CA TYR A 11 25.18 -17.54 -12.93
C TYR A 11 25.88 -16.27 -13.45
N ARG A 12 26.21 -15.33 -12.54
CA ARG A 12 26.97 -14.11 -12.91
C ARG A 12 28.34 -14.44 -13.50
N SER A 13 29.11 -15.31 -12.83
CA SER A 13 30.43 -15.73 -13.32
C SER A 13 30.38 -16.35 -14.71
N ALA A 14 29.36 -17.15 -15.02
CA ALA A 14 29.19 -17.77 -16.34
C ALA A 14 28.78 -16.74 -17.41
N LEU A 15 27.92 -15.77 -17.05
CA LEU A 15 27.54 -14.66 -17.93
C LEU A 15 28.72 -13.72 -18.22
N ASP A 16 29.51 -13.40 -17.20
CA ASP A 16 30.72 -12.57 -17.33
C ASP A 16 31.74 -13.28 -18.25
N GLN A 17 31.95 -14.59 -18.11
CA GLN A 17 32.78 -15.41 -19.02
C GLN A 17 32.21 -15.52 -20.45
N ALA A 18 30.88 -15.48 -20.62
CA ALA A 18 30.24 -15.49 -21.94
C ALA A 18 30.28 -14.11 -22.65
N GLN A 19 30.43 -13.03 -21.88
CA GLN A 19 30.59 -11.66 -22.39
C GLN A 19 32.05 -11.28 -22.68
N GLN A 20 33.04 -11.97 -22.12
CA GLN A 20 34.45 -11.69 -22.42
C GLN A 20 34.79 -11.95 -23.89
N ASN A 21 35.74 -11.16 -24.41
CA ASN A 21 36.35 -11.42 -25.73
C ASN A 21 37.15 -12.73 -25.65
N LYS A 22 37.11 -13.55 -26.71
CA LYS A 22 37.72 -14.88 -26.73
C LYS A 22 38.62 -15.04 -27.96
N HIS A 23 39.75 -15.75 -27.81
CA HIS A 23 40.59 -16.23 -28.92
C HIS A 23 40.92 -15.17 -30.01
N SER A 24 41.47 -14.01 -29.61
CA SER A 24 41.81 -12.87 -30.50
C SER A 24 40.65 -12.19 -31.25
N ILE A 25 39.39 -12.58 -30.97
CA ILE A 25 38.19 -11.93 -31.50
C ILE A 25 37.74 -10.84 -30.52
N VAL A 26 37.75 -9.58 -30.98
CA VAL A 26 37.26 -8.42 -30.21
C VAL A 26 35.97 -7.92 -30.87
N ILE A 27 34.91 -7.80 -30.06
CA ILE A 27 33.67 -7.11 -30.47
C ILE A 27 33.69 -5.72 -29.85
N GLU A 28 33.72 -4.68 -30.69
CA GLU A 28 33.76 -3.27 -30.31
C GLU A 28 32.41 -2.59 -30.61
N GLY A 29 31.89 -1.83 -29.65
CA GLY A 29 30.62 -1.09 -29.77
C GLY A 29 29.83 -1.07 -28.46
N GLU A 30 29.12 0.03 -28.21
CA GLU A 30 28.23 0.14 -27.04
C GLU A 30 26.97 -0.71 -27.25
N CYS A 31 26.67 -1.58 -26.29
CA CYS A 31 25.50 -2.46 -26.33
C CYS A 31 24.27 -1.86 -25.62
N ASP A 32 24.32 -0.57 -25.30
CA ASP A 32 23.23 0.19 -24.69
C ASP A 32 22.75 1.25 -25.68
N PHE A 33 21.46 1.19 -26.04
CA PHE A 33 20.81 2.17 -26.90
C PHE A 33 20.45 3.46 -26.13
N GLY A 34 20.60 3.47 -24.81
CA GLY A 34 20.27 4.62 -23.95
C GLY A 34 18.77 4.89 -23.86
N VAL A 35 18.42 6.14 -23.57
CA VAL A 35 17.02 6.60 -23.47
C VAL A 35 16.54 7.21 -24.77
N LEU A 36 15.69 6.47 -25.46
CA LEU A 36 15.12 6.78 -26.75
C LEU A 36 13.72 7.37 -26.60
N THR A 37 13.41 8.46 -27.29
CA THR A 37 12.03 8.85 -27.56
C THR A 37 11.38 7.80 -28.48
N ALA A 38 10.05 7.64 -28.42
CA ALA A 38 9.33 6.53 -29.04
C ALA A 38 9.25 6.62 -30.59
N GLU A 39 10.38 6.43 -31.27
CA GLU A 39 10.53 6.24 -32.71
C GLU A 39 11.81 5.41 -33.01
N ILE A 40 12.05 5.05 -34.28
CA ILE A 40 13.03 4.02 -34.68
C ILE A 40 14.48 4.43 -34.32
N SER A 41 15.25 3.51 -33.73
CA SER A 41 16.66 3.73 -33.39
C SER A 41 17.57 2.62 -33.92
N ILE A 42 18.82 2.96 -34.24
CA ILE A 42 19.77 2.10 -34.95
C ILE A 42 21.12 2.18 -34.23
N VAL A 43 21.74 1.03 -33.96
CA VAL A 43 23.10 0.92 -33.41
C VAL A 43 23.94 0.02 -34.31
N ASP A 44 25.17 0.46 -34.59
CA ASP A 44 26.14 -0.25 -35.40
C ASP A 44 27.22 -0.87 -34.51
N PHE A 45 27.48 -2.17 -34.67
CA PHE A 45 28.56 -2.91 -33.99
C PHE A 45 29.70 -3.23 -34.96
N ALA A 46 30.94 -3.03 -34.54
CA ALA A 46 32.12 -3.31 -35.35
C ALA A 46 32.93 -4.49 -34.77
N PHE A 47 33.28 -5.44 -35.62
CA PHE A 47 34.14 -6.58 -35.31
C PHE A 47 35.52 -6.28 -35.85
N VAL A 48 36.48 -6.11 -34.95
CA VAL A 48 37.86 -5.78 -35.28
C VAL A 48 38.75 -6.94 -34.82
N PRO A 49 39.38 -7.71 -35.72
CA PRO A 49 40.32 -8.76 -35.32
C PRO A 49 41.58 -8.13 -34.70
N HIS A 50 42.07 -8.71 -33.61
CA HIS A 50 43.19 -8.14 -32.85
C HIS A 50 44.50 -8.13 -33.67
N ARG A 51 45.18 -6.99 -33.73
CA ARG A 51 46.49 -6.86 -34.40
C ARG A 51 47.58 -7.55 -33.59
N GLY A 52 47.82 -8.83 -33.86
CA GLY A 52 48.94 -9.60 -33.29
C GLY A 52 48.64 -11.08 -33.03
N GLY A 53 47.37 -11.48 -33.00
CA GLY A 53 46.98 -12.88 -32.88
C GLY A 53 47.20 -13.69 -34.17
N PRO A 54 47.14 -15.03 -34.10
CA PRO A 54 47.18 -15.89 -35.29
C PRO A 54 46.06 -15.49 -36.27
N ARG A 55 46.37 -15.55 -37.57
CA ARG A 55 45.43 -15.17 -38.64
C ARG A 55 44.29 -16.19 -38.73
N TYR A 56 43.21 -15.95 -38.00
CA TYR A 56 41.97 -16.70 -38.17
C TYR A 56 41.32 -16.36 -39.51
N TYR A 57 41.54 -17.22 -40.49
CA TYR A 57 40.85 -17.18 -41.78
C TYR A 57 39.40 -17.60 -41.56
N ALA A 58 38.49 -16.63 -41.42
CA ALA A 58 37.06 -16.86 -41.28
C ALA A 58 36.48 -17.47 -42.58
N ARG A 59 36.59 -18.80 -42.71
CA ARG A 59 36.09 -19.59 -43.85
C ARG A 59 34.83 -20.37 -43.48
N SER A 60 34.06 -19.86 -42.53
CA SER A 60 32.96 -20.56 -41.87
C SER A 60 31.73 -19.66 -41.76
N PRO A 61 30.50 -20.20 -41.90
CA PRO A 61 29.28 -19.45 -41.63
C PRO A 61 29.22 -19.04 -40.15
N PHE A 62 29.11 -17.74 -39.90
CA PHE A 62 28.62 -17.26 -38.62
C PHE A 62 27.10 -17.13 -38.69
N SER A 63 26.40 -17.51 -37.63
CA SER A 63 24.99 -17.24 -37.44
C SER A 63 24.82 -16.20 -36.34
N VAL A 64 23.81 -15.34 -36.52
CA VAL A 64 23.40 -14.40 -35.49
C VAL A 64 21.95 -14.67 -35.16
N SER A 65 21.68 -14.91 -33.89
CA SER A 65 20.34 -15.17 -33.35
C SER A 65 20.08 -14.28 -32.15
N LEU A 66 18.82 -13.88 -32.01
CA LEU A 66 18.28 -13.24 -30.82
C LEU A 66 17.66 -14.33 -29.95
N ALA A 67 17.93 -14.29 -28.65
CA ALA A 67 17.43 -15.30 -27.72
C ALA A 67 15.90 -15.30 -27.63
N ASN A 68 15.26 -14.14 -27.81
CA ASN A 68 13.82 -13.98 -27.62
C ASN A 68 13.06 -13.81 -28.95
N GLN A 69 12.70 -14.93 -29.59
CA GLN A 69 11.93 -14.91 -30.85
C GLN A 69 10.50 -14.34 -30.70
N ASN A 70 9.99 -14.29 -29.47
CA ASN A 70 8.67 -13.77 -29.17
C ASN A 70 8.74 -12.31 -28.68
N HIS A 71 8.26 -11.41 -29.55
CA HIS A 71 7.76 -10.05 -29.25
C HIS A 71 8.76 -8.87 -29.30
N ASN A 72 10.07 -9.08 -29.46
CA ASN A 72 11.01 -8.01 -29.80
C ASN A 72 11.37 -8.03 -31.30
N ARG A 73 10.99 -6.98 -32.05
CA ARG A 73 11.48 -6.77 -33.44
C ARG A 73 12.85 -6.09 -33.44
N LEU A 74 13.82 -6.76 -32.82
CA LEU A 74 15.23 -6.54 -33.15
C LEU A 74 15.49 -7.22 -34.50
N LEU A 75 16.07 -6.48 -35.44
CA LEU A 75 16.45 -7.01 -36.75
C LEU A 75 17.96 -6.91 -36.89
N VAL A 76 18.60 -8.07 -37.09
CA VAL A 76 20.01 -8.18 -37.45
C VAL A 76 20.10 -8.31 -38.97
N CYS A 77 20.92 -7.46 -39.60
CA CYS A 77 21.25 -7.63 -41.01
C CYS A 77 22.32 -8.72 -41.16
N ASN A 78 21.96 -9.88 -41.70
CA ASN A 78 22.94 -10.93 -42.03
C ASN A 78 23.95 -10.43 -43.06
N GLY A 79 25.24 -10.41 -42.70
CA GLY A 79 26.33 -10.24 -43.66
C GLY A 79 26.43 -11.45 -44.57
N LYS A 80 26.59 -11.25 -45.89
CA LYS A 80 26.96 -12.33 -46.81
C LYS A 80 28.44 -12.66 -46.61
N GLY A 81 28.76 -13.95 -46.53
CA GLY A 81 30.13 -14.42 -46.36
C GLY A 81 31.06 -13.90 -47.46
N GLY A 82 32.17 -13.29 -47.05
CA GLY A 82 33.21 -12.73 -47.91
C GLY A 82 34.46 -12.42 -47.10
N GLN A 83 35.60 -12.22 -47.76
CA GLN A 83 36.82 -11.80 -47.08
C GLN A 83 36.70 -10.34 -46.65
N PHE A 84 36.55 -10.09 -45.35
CA PHE A 84 36.55 -8.74 -44.79
C PHE A 84 37.58 -8.62 -43.65
N PRO A 85 38.39 -7.54 -43.63
CA PRO A 85 39.31 -7.28 -42.51
C PRO A 85 38.59 -6.84 -41.23
N SER A 86 37.32 -6.45 -41.34
CA SER A 86 36.40 -6.15 -40.24
C SER A 86 34.95 -6.41 -40.71
N LEU A 87 34.11 -6.94 -39.83
CA LEU A 87 32.67 -7.11 -40.08
C LEU A 87 31.91 -6.02 -39.33
N ILE A 88 30.85 -5.46 -39.91
CA ILE A 88 29.95 -4.53 -39.19
C ILE A 88 28.56 -5.13 -39.15
N LEU A 89 28.04 -5.39 -37.96
CA LEU A 89 26.66 -5.83 -37.74
C LEU A 89 25.81 -4.63 -37.33
N LYS A 90 24.79 -4.30 -38.12
CA LYS A 90 23.79 -3.30 -37.76
C LYS A 90 22.65 -3.97 -37.02
N VAL A 91 22.29 -3.43 -35.85
CA VAL A 91 21.15 -3.90 -35.04
C VAL A 91 20.12 -2.78 -34.99
N HIS A 92 18.95 -3.06 -35.56
CA HIS A 92 17.84 -2.11 -35.58
C HIS A 92 16.89 -2.41 -34.42
N PHE A 93 16.67 -1.42 -33.55
CA PHE A 93 15.69 -1.49 -32.47
C PHE A 93 14.46 -0.63 -32.82
N ARG A 94 13.29 -1.28 -32.92
CA ARG A 94 12.03 -0.60 -33.21
C ARG A 94 10.95 -1.02 -32.22
N GLN A 95 10.56 -0.07 -31.38
CA GLN A 95 9.52 -0.24 -30.38
C GLN A 95 8.61 0.99 -30.33
N ARG A 96 7.32 0.78 -30.05
CA ARG A 96 6.28 1.83 -29.99
C ARG A 96 5.79 2.11 -28.57
N PHE A 97 6.00 1.17 -27.65
CA PHE A 97 5.53 1.24 -26.28
C PHE A 97 6.64 1.74 -25.34
N LEU A 98 6.23 2.39 -24.24
CA LEU A 98 7.13 2.80 -23.18
C LEU A 98 7.66 1.57 -22.44
N GLY A 99 8.95 1.58 -22.12
CA GLY A 99 9.54 0.54 -21.30
C GLY A 99 11.05 0.41 -21.41
N THR A 100 11.60 -0.48 -20.60
CA THR A 100 12.96 -0.99 -20.71
C THR A 100 12.92 -2.33 -21.42
N TYR A 101 13.78 -2.51 -22.41
CA TYR A 101 13.88 -3.69 -23.25
C TYR A 101 15.29 -4.23 -23.16
N GLN A 102 15.41 -5.53 -22.87
CA GLN A 102 16.67 -6.24 -22.78
C GLN A 102 16.61 -7.49 -23.66
N ASP A 103 17.67 -7.73 -24.42
CA ASP A 103 17.81 -8.93 -25.26
C ASP A 103 19.27 -9.40 -25.30
N ARG A 104 19.54 -10.54 -25.93
CA ARG A 104 20.89 -11.09 -26.08
C ARG A 104 21.22 -11.27 -27.57
N LEU A 105 22.28 -10.60 -28.00
CA LEU A 105 22.93 -10.82 -29.28
C LEU A 105 23.92 -11.97 -29.12
N GLU A 106 23.66 -13.09 -29.77
CA GLU A 106 24.56 -14.24 -29.82
C GLU A 106 25.27 -14.31 -31.17
N VAL A 107 26.59 -14.31 -31.14
CA VAL A 107 27.44 -14.48 -32.33
C VAL A 107 28.11 -15.84 -32.21
N THR A 108 27.70 -16.77 -33.07
CA THR A 108 28.27 -18.12 -33.12
C THR A 108 29.32 -18.19 -34.23
N PHE A 109 30.53 -18.56 -33.85
CA PHE A 109 31.64 -18.89 -34.73
C PHE A 109 31.80 -20.41 -34.75
N GLU A 110 31.76 -21.02 -35.93
CA GLU A 110 32.07 -22.42 -36.12
C GLU A 110 33.47 -22.54 -36.76
N ASP A 111 34.32 -23.42 -36.27
CA ASP A 111 35.59 -23.76 -36.92
C ASP A 111 35.41 -25.09 -37.66
N GLN A 112 35.35 -25.03 -38.99
CA GLN A 112 35.17 -26.21 -39.84
C GLN A 112 36.40 -27.14 -39.88
N THR A 113 37.57 -26.68 -39.45
CA THR A 113 38.80 -27.47 -39.41
C THR A 113 39.00 -28.20 -38.09
N LEU A 114 38.55 -27.59 -36.97
CA LEU A 114 38.59 -28.18 -35.64
C LEU A 114 37.27 -28.80 -35.18
N ASN A 115 36.19 -28.63 -35.95
CA ASN A 115 34.80 -28.97 -35.61
C ASN A 115 34.37 -28.39 -34.24
N ARG A 116 34.80 -27.16 -33.93
CA ARG A 116 34.53 -26.46 -32.66
C ARG A 116 33.52 -25.34 -32.88
N ARG A 117 32.69 -25.06 -31.87
CA ARG A 117 31.78 -23.91 -31.84
C ARG A 117 32.13 -22.99 -30.68
N LEU A 118 32.24 -21.70 -30.97
CA LEU A 118 32.54 -20.64 -30.02
C LEU A 118 31.42 -19.61 -30.08
N VAL A 119 30.78 -19.33 -28.95
CA VAL A 119 29.72 -18.33 -28.83
C VAL A 119 30.25 -17.14 -28.03
N ILE A 120 30.05 -15.93 -28.56
CA ILE A 120 30.22 -14.68 -27.82
C ILE A 120 28.84 -14.03 -27.67
N ALA A 121 28.48 -13.69 -26.44
CA ALA A 121 27.21 -13.02 -26.14
C ALA A 121 27.43 -11.53 -25.84
N ARG A 122 26.46 -10.70 -26.25
CA ARG A 122 26.32 -9.30 -25.83
C ARG A 122 24.90 -9.06 -25.34
N VAL A 123 24.77 -8.37 -24.22
CA VAL A 123 23.47 -7.94 -23.69
C VAL A 123 23.11 -6.61 -24.34
N LEU A 124 21.99 -6.57 -25.05
CA LEU A 124 21.44 -5.36 -25.64
C LEU A 124 20.44 -4.75 -24.65
N ASN A 125 20.60 -3.47 -24.29
CA ASN A 125 19.68 -2.72 -23.44
C ASN A 125 19.11 -1.51 -24.19
N ALA A 126 17.81 -1.24 -24.09
CA ALA A 126 17.19 -0.04 -24.67
C ALA A 126 16.06 0.48 -23.78
N VAL A 127 15.97 1.79 -23.59
CA VAL A 127 14.94 2.44 -22.76
C VAL A 127 14.09 3.34 -23.63
N VAL A 128 12.83 2.96 -23.91
CA VAL A 128 11.88 3.81 -24.62
C VAL A 128 11.13 4.68 -23.61
N GLY A 129 11.40 5.97 -23.61
CA GLY A 129 11.00 6.88 -22.53
C GLY A 129 10.90 8.36 -22.93
N ASP A 130 10.53 9.18 -21.95
CA ASP A 130 10.75 10.62 -21.98
C ASP A 130 12.13 10.88 -21.36
N THR A 131 13.09 11.33 -22.16
CA THR A 131 14.51 11.51 -21.75
C THR A 131 14.63 12.47 -20.56
N GLN A 132 13.82 13.53 -20.52
CA GLN A 132 13.82 14.49 -19.41
C GLN A 132 13.32 13.85 -18.11
N ASP A 133 12.27 13.01 -18.19
CA ASP A 133 11.77 12.28 -17.02
C ASP A 133 12.80 11.27 -16.49
N HIS A 134 13.55 10.59 -17.37
CA HIS A 134 14.59 9.63 -16.97
C HIS A 134 15.79 10.32 -16.31
N GLU A 135 16.27 11.42 -16.87
CA GLU A 135 17.34 12.23 -16.26
C GLU A 135 16.90 12.82 -14.90
N GLN A 136 15.67 13.31 -14.80
CA GLN A 136 15.18 14.01 -13.61
C GLN A 136 14.76 13.05 -12.48
N PHE A 137 14.11 11.93 -12.81
CA PHE A 137 13.48 11.02 -11.85
C PHE A 137 14.13 9.64 -11.74
N GLY A 138 15.16 9.35 -12.54
CA GLY A 138 15.96 8.12 -12.47
C GLY A 138 16.63 7.87 -11.11
N ALA A 139 17.29 6.72 -10.98
CA ALA A 139 18.00 6.34 -9.77
C ALA A 139 19.35 7.05 -9.69
N ARG A 140 19.48 8.00 -8.75
CA ARG A 140 20.70 8.82 -8.58
C ARG A 140 21.94 8.05 -8.10
N SER A 141 21.76 6.85 -7.53
CA SER A 141 22.85 5.96 -7.12
C SER A 141 22.34 4.55 -6.80
N VAL A 142 23.21 3.56 -6.98
CA VAL A 142 22.94 2.13 -6.74
C VAL A 142 22.56 1.89 -5.27
N TYR A 143 21.50 1.10 -5.05
CA TYR A 143 21.02 0.79 -3.70
C TYR A 143 22.05 0.01 -2.86
N ARG A 144 22.45 0.57 -1.71
CA ARG A 144 23.33 -0.09 -0.73
C ARG A 144 22.57 -0.31 0.60
N PRO A 145 22.28 -1.57 1.00
CA PRO A 145 21.59 -1.86 2.26
C PRO A 145 22.37 -1.35 3.47
N ARG A 146 21.72 -0.61 4.36
CA ARG A 146 22.38 -0.12 5.59
C ARG A 146 22.58 -1.25 6.60
N ARG A 147 23.80 -1.38 7.12
CA ARG A 147 24.13 -2.31 8.22
C ARG A 147 23.32 -1.92 9.47
N ARG A 148 22.62 -2.88 10.07
CA ARG A 148 21.91 -2.64 11.33
C ARG A 148 22.92 -2.39 12.45
N VAL A 149 22.78 -1.26 13.13
CA VAL A 149 23.55 -0.94 14.35
C VAL A 149 22.80 -1.51 15.55
N PRO A 150 23.44 -2.29 16.45
CA PRO A 150 22.78 -2.82 17.64
C PRO A 150 22.29 -1.70 18.56
N ARG A 151 21.10 -1.88 19.14
CA ARG A 151 20.45 -0.86 19.97
C ARG A 151 21.11 -0.80 21.35
N GLN A 152 22.00 0.17 21.56
CA GLN A 152 22.55 0.45 22.89
C GLN A 152 21.42 0.76 23.91
N PRO A 153 21.58 0.34 25.18
CA PRO A 153 20.59 0.56 26.24
C PRO A 153 20.38 2.04 26.55
N GLU A 154 19.26 2.33 27.21
CA GLU A 154 18.82 3.68 27.58
C GLU A 154 19.01 3.87 29.08
N THR A 155 20.28 3.98 29.52
CA THR A 155 20.67 4.08 30.94
C THR A 155 20.53 5.52 31.45
N ASN A 156 21.35 6.44 30.94
CA ASN A 156 21.46 7.82 31.41
C ASN A 156 20.59 8.76 30.58
N VAL A 157 19.27 8.56 30.64
CA VAL A 157 18.33 9.46 29.95
C VAL A 157 18.10 10.71 30.80
N VAL A 158 18.78 11.82 30.47
CA VAL A 158 18.57 13.13 31.10
C VAL A 158 17.08 13.52 30.95
N PRO A 159 16.34 13.64 32.06
CA PRO A 159 14.90 13.84 32.02
C PRO A 159 14.52 15.27 31.62
N ARG A 160 13.25 15.42 31.23
CA ARG A 160 12.67 16.69 30.77
C ARG A 160 12.49 17.70 31.92
N PRO A 161 12.48 19.01 31.63
CA PRO A 161 11.93 20.00 32.54
C PRO A 161 10.41 19.85 32.52
N ARG A 162 9.72 20.10 33.65
CA ARG A 162 8.25 20.13 33.66
C ARG A 162 7.78 21.38 32.90
N MET A 163 6.97 21.19 31.86
CA MET A 163 6.33 22.28 31.10
C MET A 163 4.93 22.52 31.67
N PRO A 164 4.64 23.70 32.28
CA PRO A 164 3.38 23.93 32.99
C PRO A 164 2.13 23.69 32.15
N MET A 165 2.15 24.08 30.87
CA MET A 165 0.96 24.14 30.02
C MET A 165 0.38 22.78 29.63
N HIS A 166 1.21 21.74 29.47
CA HIS A 166 0.69 20.38 29.22
C HIS A 166 0.08 19.78 30.48
N ASP A 167 0.60 20.13 31.66
CA ASP A 167 0.05 19.65 32.93
C ASP A 167 -1.34 20.23 33.19
N GLU A 168 -1.74 21.39 32.67
CA GLU A 168 -3.11 21.91 32.93
C GLU A 168 -4.21 21.17 32.18
N ALA A 169 -4.02 20.89 30.89
CA ALA A 169 -4.92 20.01 30.15
C ALA A 169 -4.88 18.56 30.67
N VAL A 170 -3.74 18.12 31.22
CA VAL A 170 -3.58 16.78 31.82
C VAL A 170 -4.13 16.69 33.25
N LYS A 171 -4.14 17.78 34.04
CA LYS A 171 -4.73 17.87 35.40
C LYS A 171 -6.23 17.55 35.41
N ARG A 172 -6.92 17.65 34.26
CA ARG A 172 -8.34 17.23 34.12
C ARG A 172 -8.53 15.71 34.01
N TYR A 173 -7.48 14.94 33.78
CA TYR A 173 -7.55 13.47 33.85
C TYR A 173 -7.39 13.04 35.31
N SER A 174 -8.53 12.75 35.95
CA SER A 174 -8.59 12.30 37.35
C SER A 174 -7.89 10.97 37.62
N ILE A 175 -7.58 10.18 36.58
CA ILE A 175 -6.90 8.87 36.70
C ILE A 175 -5.71 8.82 35.73
N PRO A 176 -4.48 8.55 36.21
CA PRO A 176 -3.32 8.36 35.33
C PRO A 176 -3.45 7.05 34.55
N LEU A 177 -3.20 7.10 33.24
CA LEU A 177 -3.20 5.91 32.39
C LEU A 177 -2.07 4.93 32.83
N PRO A 178 -2.33 3.63 33.03
CA PRO A 178 -1.29 2.66 33.39
C PRO A 178 -0.21 2.52 32.30
N PHE A 179 0.96 2.00 32.65
CA PHE A 179 2.11 1.90 31.73
C PHE A 179 2.18 0.59 30.94
N ALA A 180 1.44 -0.46 31.36
CA ALA A 180 1.36 -1.77 30.71
C ALA A 180 2.72 -2.29 30.18
N PRO A 181 3.68 -2.63 31.06
CA PRO A 181 4.97 -3.17 30.65
C PRO A 181 4.82 -4.57 30.04
N ILE A 182 5.66 -4.90 29.05
CA ILE A 182 5.73 -6.26 28.49
C ILE A 182 6.27 -7.21 29.58
N PRO A 183 5.59 -8.32 29.90
CA PRO A 183 6.07 -9.28 30.90
C PRO A 183 7.39 -9.95 30.47
N ARG A 184 8.32 -10.14 31.41
CA ARG A 184 9.66 -10.74 31.13
C ARG A 184 9.58 -12.12 30.47
N TYR A 185 8.63 -12.97 30.88
CA TYR A 185 8.44 -14.28 30.27
C TYR A 185 8.09 -14.18 28.78
N LEU A 186 7.30 -13.17 28.41
CA LEU A 186 6.87 -12.94 27.03
C LEU A 186 7.98 -12.28 26.22
N GLU A 187 8.71 -11.33 26.82
CA GLU A 187 9.89 -10.72 26.18
C GLU A 187 10.96 -11.78 25.83
N ASN A 188 11.16 -12.78 26.69
CA ASN A 188 12.04 -13.93 26.41
C ASN A 188 11.53 -14.81 25.25
N ILE A 189 10.23 -15.07 25.17
CA ILE A 189 9.63 -15.87 24.08
C ILE A 189 9.74 -15.14 22.74
N LEU A 190 9.40 -13.84 22.71
CA LEU A 190 9.39 -13.02 21.50
C LEU A 190 10.79 -12.69 20.96
N SER A 191 11.82 -12.75 21.81
CA SER A 191 13.21 -12.42 21.43
C SER A 191 14.00 -13.57 20.79
N GLY A 192 13.46 -14.79 20.74
CA GLY A 192 14.23 -15.99 20.33
C GLY A 192 13.54 -16.87 19.28
N GLY A 193 14.28 -17.24 18.25
CA GLY A 193 13.84 -18.17 17.20
C GLY A 193 13.34 -17.49 15.91
N SER A 194 12.76 -18.29 15.02
CA SER A 194 12.00 -17.77 13.86
C SER A 194 10.59 -17.34 14.28
N ASN A 195 9.90 -16.53 13.46
CA ASN A 195 8.51 -16.12 13.75
C ASN A 195 7.61 -17.33 14.04
N ASP A 196 7.72 -18.39 13.24
CA ASP A 196 6.87 -19.59 13.34
C ASP A 196 7.21 -20.42 14.59
N GLU A 197 8.46 -20.39 15.03
CA GLU A 197 8.87 -20.98 16.30
C GLU A 197 8.32 -20.18 17.50
N VAL A 198 8.39 -18.84 17.45
CA VAL A 198 7.76 -17.97 18.46
C VAL A 198 6.26 -18.25 18.55
N VAL A 199 5.56 -18.34 17.41
CA VAL A 199 4.12 -18.67 17.37
C VAL A 199 3.83 -20.06 17.95
N ARG A 200 4.65 -21.07 17.65
CA ARG A 200 4.51 -22.42 18.25
C ARG A 200 4.68 -22.38 19.77
N ARG A 201 5.69 -21.66 20.28
CA ARG A 201 5.94 -21.47 21.72
C ARG A 201 4.81 -20.70 22.41
N MET A 202 4.22 -19.70 21.74
CA MET A 202 3.05 -18.97 22.23
C MET A 202 1.84 -19.91 22.35
N LYS A 203 1.48 -20.61 21.27
CA LYS A 203 0.34 -21.55 21.26
C LYS A 203 0.50 -22.70 22.25
N GLY A 204 1.72 -23.20 22.45
CA GLY A 204 2.02 -24.26 23.41
C GLY A 204 2.12 -23.81 24.88
N ARG A 205 2.12 -22.50 25.16
CA ARG A 205 2.25 -21.96 26.53
C ARG A 205 0.97 -21.31 27.06
N PHE A 206 0.15 -20.70 26.21
CA PHE A 206 -1.04 -19.96 26.62
C PHE A 206 -2.30 -20.63 26.05
N GLU A 207 -3.15 -21.14 26.93
CA GLU A 207 -4.35 -21.89 26.59
C GLU A 207 -5.37 -21.06 25.77
N CYS A 208 -5.33 -19.73 25.92
CA CYS A 208 -6.15 -18.77 25.18
C CYS A 208 -5.98 -18.83 23.64
N PHE A 209 -4.95 -19.50 23.13
CA PHE A 209 -4.76 -19.73 21.68
C PHE A 209 -5.34 -21.08 21.18
N SER A 210 -5.81 -21.94 22.09
CA SER A 210 -6.19 -23.32 21.79
C SER A 210 -7.60 -23.69 22.29
N GLN A 211 -8.12 -23.00 23.30
CA GLN A 211 -9.47 -23.22 23.85
C GLN A 211 -10.51 -22.26 23.23
N PRO A 212 -11.82 -22.60 23.28
CA PRO A 212 -12.89 -21.65 22.98
C PRO A 212 -12.80 -20.40 23.87
N PRO A 213 -13.12 -19.20 23.35
CA PRO A 213 -12.92 -17.97 24.10
C PRO A 213 -13.96 -17.83 25.23
N SER A 214 -13.48 -17.96 26.47
CA SER A 214 -14.12 -17.42 27.68
C SER A 214 -13.61 -16.01 27.97
N LEU A 215 -14.35 -15.21 28.75
CA LEU A 215 -13.98 -13.83 29.09
C LEU A 215 -12.53 -13.67 29.65
N PRO A 216 -12.03 -14.52 30.57
CA PRO A 216 -10.63 -14.45 31.02
C PRO A 216 -9.64 -14.75 29.89
N SER A 217 -9.88 -15.81 29.12
CA SER A 217 -9.00 -16.22 28.01
C SER A 217 -8.96 -15.18 26.88
N TYR A 218 -10.08 -14.51 26.61
CA TYR A 218 -10.19 -13.42 25.64
C TYR A 218 -9.36 -12.19 26.05
N THR A 219 -9.42 -11.84 27.33
CA THR A 219 -8.63 -10.77 27.93
C THR A 219 -7.13 -11.08 27.88
N GLU A 220 -6.74 -12.32 28.17
CA GLU A 220 -5.35 -12.79 28.03
C GLU A 220 -4.88 -12.77 26.57
N TYR A 221 -5.68 -13.33 25.66
CA TYR A 221 -5.41 -13.38 24.21
C TYR A 221 -5.06 -11.98 23.67
N PHE A 222 -5.93 -10.98 23.88
CA PHE A 222 -5.66 -9.63 23.37
C PHE A 222 -4.49 -8.92 24.07
N ARG A 223 -4.26 -9.13 25.37
CA ARG A 223 -3.05 -8.62 26.06
C ARG A 223 -1.76 -9.18 25.45
N LEU A 224 -1.70 -10.50 25.21
CA LEU A 224 -0.55 -11.17 24.59
C LEU A 224 -0.29 -10.66 23.16
N LEU A 225 -1.34 -10.42 22.37
CA LEU A 225 -1.22 -9.84 21.03
C LEU A 225 -0.73 -8.39 21.07
N LEU A 226 -1.29 -7.55 21.94
CA LEU A 226 -0.86 -6.16 22.14
C LEU A 226 0.62 -6.08 22.51
N TRP A 227 1.07 -6.87 23.48
CA TRP A 227 2.50 -6.93 23.85
C TRP A 227 3.38 -7.50 22.71
N SER A 228 2.86 -8.41 21.89
CA SER A 228 3.58 -8.94 20.73
C SER A 228 3.76 -7.91 19.60
N GLU A 229 2.78 -7.03 19.39
CA GLU A 229 2.91 -5.86 18.51
C GLU A 229 3.87 -4.81 19.11
N GLU A 230 3.73 -4.50 20.41
CA GLU A 230 4.63 -3.56 21.09
C GLU A 230 6.10 -4.00 21.13
N HIS A 231 6.37 -5.29 21.32
CA HIS A 231 7.71 -5.84 21.24
C HIS A 231 8.31 -5.59 19.85
N LYS A 232 7.54 -5.83 18.77
CA LYS A 232 7.98 -5.54 17.41
C LYS A 232 8.27 -4.05 17.22
N MET A 233 7.41 -3.16 17.74
CA MET A 233 7.62 -1.70 17.73
C MET A 233 8.88 -1.26 18.50
N ARG A 234 9.27 -1.97 19.57
CA ARG A 234 10.53 -1.72 20.31
C ARG A 234 11.76 -2.23 19.56
N CYS A 235 11.65 -3.37 18.88
CA CYS A 235 12.78 -4.03 18.20
C CYS A 235 13.07 -3.53 16.78
N THR A 236 12.18 -2.75 16.15
CA THR A 236 12.51 -2.05 14.89
C THR A 236 13.45 -0.88 15.14
N SER A 237 14.70 -1.00 14.68
CA SER A 237 15.60 0.13 14.50
C SER A 237 15.09 1.03 13.37
N LEU A 238 14.37 2.10 13.72
CA LEU A 238 13.96 3.12 12.75
C LEU A 238 15.18 4.00 12.44
N ALA A 239 16.04 3.49 11.56
CA ALA A 239 17.11 4.27 10.98
C ALA A 239 16.47 5.40 10.16
N VAL A 240 16.81 6.65 10.44
CA VAL A 240 16.45 7.80 9.58
C VAL A 240 17.72 8.43 9.03
N PRO A 241 18.13 8.06 7.80
CA PRO A 241 19.29 8.64 7.15
C PRO A 241 18.90 9.22 5.78
N GLY A 242 18.88 10.54 5.69
CA GLY A 242 18.19 11.25 4.62
C GLY A 242 16.73 11.44 4.99
N LEU A 243 16.36 12.65 5.43
CA LEU A 243 15.02 13.00 5.90
C LEU A 243 13.97 13.11 4.75
N ALA A 244 14.24 12.45 3.61
CA ALA A 244 13.50 12.57 2.35
C ALA A 244 12.34 11.58 2.21
N GLU A 245 12.32 10.48 2.97
CA GLU A 245 11.24 9.48 2.97
C GLU A 245 9.95 9.97 3.67
N LYS A 246 9.74 11.29 3.76
CA LYS A 246 8.78 11.98 4.63
C LYS A 246 8.73 11.36 6.03
N ARG A 247 9.63 11.85 6.90
CA ARG A 247 9.58 11.91 8.39
C ARG A 247 8.66 10.88 9.09
N PRO A 248 9.08 10.24 10.21
CA PRO A 248 8.11 9.72 11.17
C PRO A 248 7.03 10.79 11.37
N ARG A 249 5.73 10.44 11.19
CA ARG A 249 4.65 11.44 11.24
C ARG A 249 4.55 11.96 12.66
N PHE A 250 5.39 12.94 12.95
CA PHE A 250 5.59 13.47 14.27
C PHE A 250 4.25 14.05 14.72
N LEU A 251 3.70 13.46 15.76
CA LEU A 251 2.60 14.05 16.48
C LEU A 251 3.19 15.02 17.50
N VAL A 252 2.53 16.16 17.70
CA VAL A 252 2.90 17.06 18.79
C VAL A 252 2.79 16.25 20.10
N GLY A 253 3.89 16.19 20.85
CA GLY A 253 4.02 15.35 22.04
C GLY A 253 4.93 14.13 21.90
N ASP A 254 5.29 13.71 20.68
CA ASP A 254 6.22 12.59 20.41
C ASP A 254 7.59 12.80 21.06
N ILE A 255 8.24 11.69 21.43
CA ILE A 255 9.51 11.71 22.17
C ILE A 255 10.66 11.33 21.23
N ILE A 256 11.70 12.17 21.24
CA ILE A 256 12.94 11.94 20.51
C ILE A 256 14.07 11.93 21.53
N LEU A 257 14.82 10.84 21.61
CA LEU A 257 16.08 10.82 22.33
C LEU A 257 17.19 11.31 21.40
N VAL A 258 18.08 12.19 21.87
CA VAL A 258 19.27 12.60 21.14
C VAL A 258 20.53 12.39 21.98
N GLN A 259 21.61 11.96 21.36
CA GLN A 259 22.92 11.76 21.97
C GLN A 259 23.95 12.48 21.08
N LYS A 260 24.93 13.18 21.66
CA LYS A 260 26.02 13.78 20.87
C LYS A 260 26.85 12.68 20.22
N VAL A 261 27.23 12.83 18.95
CA VAL A 261 28.19 11.92 18.33
C VAL A 261 29.51 12.00 19.10
N GLY A 262 30.04 10.86 19.54
CA GLY A 262 31.24 10.76 20.40
C GLY A 262 30.98 10.81 21.91
N ALA A 263 29.74 10.97 22.38
CA ALA A 263 29.43 10.87 23.82
C ALA A 263 29.48 9.42 24.33
N LEU A 264 29.58 9.26 25.66
CA LEU A 264 29.55 7.94 26.30
C LEU A 264 28.25 7.18 25.94
N PRO A 265 28.34 5.84 25.73
CA PRO A 265 27.17 5.00 25.49
C PRO A 265 26.12 5.13 26.59
N GLY A 266 24.90 5.54 26.22
CA GLY A 266 23.76 5.62 27.15
C GLY A 266 23.38 7.03 27.61
N ASP A 267 24.20 8.06 27.34
CA ASP A 267 23.88 9.46 27.67
C ASP A 267 22.90 10.07 26.65
N TRP A 268 21.60 9.96 26.91
CA TRP A 268 20.54 10.43 26.03
C TRP A 268 19.82 11.65 26.61
N PHE A 269 19.57 12.68 25.81
CA PHE A 269 18.69 13.79 26.16
C PHE A 269 17.28 13.52 25.61
N SER A 270 16.27 13.52 26.48
CA SER A 270 14.88 13.38 26.04
C SER A 270 14.31 14.71 25.56
N GLY A 271 14.04 14.80 24.27
CA GLY A 271 13.29 15.88 23.65
C GLY A 271 11.83 15.53 23.38
N ARG A 272 10.99 16.57 23.24
CA ARG A 272 9.59 16.45 22.80
C ARG A 272 9.36 17.30 21.55
N VAL A 273 8.60 16.75 20.61
CA VAL A 273 8.03 17.48 19.46
C VAL A 273 7.01 18.49 19.97
N ASN A 274 7.32 19.79 19.87
CA ASN A 274 6.39 20.87 20.25
C ASN A 274 5.59 21.40 19.06
N VAL A 275 6.22 21.47 17.88
CA VAL A 275 5.58 21.94 16.65
C VAL A 275 6.15 21.18 15.46
N VAL A 276 5.30 20.91 14.48
CA VAL A 276 5.66 20.23 13.23
C VAL A 276 5.23 21.13 12.09
N ARG A 277 6.19 21.71 11.37
CA ARG A 277 5.92 22.49 10.15
C ARG A 277 6.16 21.60 8.93
N LYS A 278 5.85 22.13 7.73
CA LYS A 278 6.09 21.41 6.46
C LYS A 278 7.55 20.95 6.32
N GLU A 279 8.50 21.80 6.72
CA GLU A 279 9.94 21.63 6.43
C GLU A 279 10.84 21.57 7.67
N ASP A 280 10.34 21.82 8.88
CA ASP A 280 11.10 21.69 10.14
C ASP A 280 10.29 21.03 11.26
N VAL A 281 10.95 20.73 12.38
CA VAL A 281 10.30 20.21 13.62
C VAL A 281 10.91 20.96 14.80
N GLY A 282 10.06 21.67 15.56
CA GLY A 282 10.49 22.35 16.78
C GLY A 282 10.53 21.37 17.95
N LEU A 283 11.73 21.18 18.52
CA LEU A 283 11.97 20.28 19.65
C LEU A 283 12.27 21.06 20.93
N SER A 284 11.64 20.67 22.04
CA SER A 284 12.03 21.12 23.38
C SER A 284 12.88 20.07 24.09
N PHE A 285 13.94 20.51 24.78
CA PHE A 285 14.86 19.69 25.56
C PHE A 285 15.07 20.32 26.95
N HIS A 286 15.72 19.60 27.87
CA HIS A 286 16.12 20.14 29.17
C HIS A 286 17.17 21.27 29.04
N PRO A 287 17.18 22.30 29.91
CA PRO A 287 18.15 23.40 29.81
C PRO A 287 19.63 22.98 29.87
N SER A 288 19.95 21.79 30.38
CA SER A 288 21.31 21.22 30.30
C SER A 288 21.75 20.90 28.86
N PHE A 289 20.82 20.85 27.90
CA PHE A 289 21.09 20.70 26.47
C PHE A 289 21.52 22.03 25.79
N SER A 290 21.51 23.16 26.50
CA SER A 290 21.61 24.50 25.90
C SER A 290 23.01 24.94 25.45
N ARG A 291 24.09 24.24 25.80
CA ARG A 291 25.44 24.53 25.26
C ARG A 291 25.57 23.98 23.83
N ARG A 292 25.13 24.80 22.85
CA ARG A 292 25.17 24.51 21.41
C ARG A 292 26.45 24.99 20.76
N THR A 293 27.05 24.14 19.93
CA THR A 293 28.02 24.52 18.90
C THR A 293 27.33 24.37 17.54
N GLN A 294 27.48 25.37 16.67
CA GLN A 294 26.99 25.28 15.29
C GLN A 294 27.75 24.17 14.55
N GLY A 295 27.03 23.31 13.81
CA GLY A 295 27.61 22.13 13.13
C GLY A 295 27.72 20.85 13.97
N GLN A 296 27.39 20.86 15.28
CA GLN A 296 27.43 19.65 16.12
C GLN A 296 26.49 18.55 15.61
N GLN A 297 27.02 17.36 15.35
CA GLN A 297 26.23 16.17 14.97
C GLN A 297 25.65 15.42 16.18
N TYR A 298 24.48 14.82 15.99
CA TYR A 298 23.74 14.06 17.00
C TYR A 298 23.17 12.75 16.43
N ASN A 299 23.24 11.68 17.23
CA ASN A 299 22.45 10.47 17.03
C ASN A 299 21.03 10.72 17.52
N ALA A 300 20.01 10.54 16.67
CA ALA A 300 18.60 10.66 17.04
C ALA A 300 17.91 9.29 17.08
N ARG A 301 17.11 9.05 18.13
CA ARG A 301 16.31 7.83 18.33
C ARG A 301 14.86 8.21 18.63
N PHE A 302 13.97 7.87 17.72
CA PHE A 302 12.54 8.15 17.84
C PHE A 302 11.85 7.13 18.73
N LYS A 303 10.97 7.57 19.64
CA LYS A 303 10.09 6.70 20.43
C LYS A 303 8.66 6.86 19.92
N LEU A 304 8.09 5.74 19.48
CA LEU A 304 6.68 5.66 19.07
C LEU A 304 5.75 6.01 20.23
N ASN A 305 4.66 6.71 19.93
CA ASN A 305 3.65 7.07 20.92
C ASN A 305 2.85 5.84 21.36
N ARG A 306 3.12 5.34 22.57
CA ARG A 306 2.40 4.21 23.18
C ARG A 306 0.97 4.55 23.63
N LEU A 307 0.50 5.81 23.52
CA LEU A 307 -0.80 6.23 24.05
C LEU A 307 -2.01 5.40 23.53
N PRO A 308 -2.13 5.09 22.22
CA PRO A 308 -3.23 4.26 21.72
C PRO A 308 -3.19 2.84 22.30
N LEU A 309 -2.03 2.18 22.27
CA LEU A 309 -1.86 0.81 22.77
C LEU A 309 -2.08 0.73 24.29
N ARG A 310 -1.68 1.75 25.05
CA ARG A 310 -1.96 1.84 26.49
C ARG A 310 -3.45 2.06 26.81
N ARG A 311 -4.22 2.71 25.93
CA ARG A 311 -5.68 2.77 26.05
C ARG A 311 -6.33 1.43 25.74
N GLN A 312 -5.78 0.65 24.79
CA GLN A 312 -6.22 -0.72 24.53
C GLN A 312 -5.92 -1.63 25.72
N HIS A 313 -4.71 -1.59 26.30
CA HIS A 313 -4.40 -2.29 27.56
C HIS A 313 -5.36 -1.88 28.70
N GLN A 314 -5.61 -0.57 28.89
CA GLN A 314 -6.58 -0.11 29.89
C GLN A 314 -7.98 -0.71 29.70
N ALA A 315 -8.43 -0.89 28.45
CA ALA A 315 -9.72 -1.50 28.15
C ALA A 315 -9.81 -2.98 28.58
N PHE A 316 -8.69 -3.72 28.53
CA PHE A 316 -8.58 -5.11 29.03
C PHE A 316 -8.15 -5.21 30.50
N ASP A 317 -7.71 -4.12 31.12
CA ASP A 317 -7.49 -4.00 32.56
C ASP A 317 -8.79 -3.72 33.33
N MET A 318 -9.85 -3.32 32.63
CA MET A 318 -11.18 -3.10 33.18
C MET A 318 -12.06 -4.35 33.07
N THR A 319 -12.70 -4.74 34.17
CA THR A 319 -13.73 -5.80 34.19
C THR A 319 -14.89 -5.44 33.27
N PHE A 320 -15.26 -6.31 32.33
CA PHE A 320 -16.32 -6.10 31.34
C PHE A 320 -17.07 -7.41 31.10
N ASP A 321 -18.11 -7.63 31.89
CA ASP A 321 -18.82 -8.91 32.01
C ASP A 321 -20.10 -8.91 31.16
N ASP A 322 -19.99 -8.59 29.87
CA ASP A 322 -21.11 -8.54 28.91
C ASP A 322 -20.89 -9.52 27.75
N ASP A 323 -21.25 -10.78 27.99
CA ASP A 323 -21.13 -11.87 27.02
C ASP A 323 -22.03 -11.64 25.78
N ARG A 324 -23.11 -10.88 25.90
CA ARG A 324 -23.94 -10.42 24.77
C ARG A 324 -23.10 -9.65 23.74
N ILE A 325 -22.15 -8.83 24.18
CA ILE A 325 -21.31 -8.04 23.27
C ILE A 325 -20.12 -8.84 22.75
N LEU A 326 -19.51 -9.68 23.58
CA LEU A 326 -18.29 -10.42 23.22
C LEU A 326 -18.57 -11.75 22.51
N PHE A 327 -19.50 -12.54 23.01
CA PHE A 327 -19.83 -13.91 22.58
C PHE A 327 -21.34 -14.11 22.34
N PRO A 328 -21.97 -13.26 21.51
CA PRO A 328 -23.41 -13.30 21.28
C PRO A 328 -23.89 -14.67 20.78
N THR A 329 -24.97 -15.15 21.41
CA THR A 329 -25.66 -16.41 21.07
C THR A 329 -27.13 -16.15 20.74
N ASN A 330 -27.83 -17.16 20.23
CA ASN A 330 -29.26 -17.07 19.95
C ASN A 330 -30.13 -16.84 21.21
N GLU A 331 -29.63 -17.17 22.40
CA GLU A 331 -30.35 -16.94 23.67
C GLU A 331 -30.43 -15.46 24.03
N HIS A 332 -29.41 -14.69 23.62
CA HIS A 332 -29.34 -13.25 23.77
C HIS A 332 -30.12 -12.49 22.68
N ALA A 333 -30.66 -13.20 21.66
CA ALA A 333 -31.42 -12.55 20.60
C ALA A 333 -32.78 -12.04 21.13
N PRO A 334 -33.28 -10.88 20.64
CA PRO A 334 -34.57 -10.36 21.08
C PRO A 334 -35.70 -11.36 20.81
N LYS A 335 -36.46 -11.71 21.86
CA LYS A 335 -37.58 -12.66 21.76
C LYS A 335 -38.85 -12.02 21.15
N ASP A 336 -39.02 -10.72 21.33
CA ASP A 336 -40.14 -9.95 20.75
C ASP A 336 -39.67 -9.09 19.57
N ILE A 337 -40.31 -9.27 18.42
CA ILE A 337 -40.16 -8.42 17.22
C ILE A 337 -41.38 -7.48 17.10
N SER A 338 -41.83 -6.96 18.25
CA SER A 338 -42.90 -5.97 18.35
C SER A 338 -42.40 -4.61 17.85
N GLY A 339 -42.38 -4.45 16.52
CA GLY A 339 -42.01 -3.20 15.88
C GLY A 339 -42.88 -2.06 16.38
N GLY A 340 -42.27 -1.07 17.04
CA GLY A 340 -42.96 0.14 17.42
C GLY A 340 -43.54 0.83 16.19
N ASN A 341 -44.86 1.04 16.15
CA ASN A 341 -45.56 1.71 15.05
C ASN A 341 -45.25 3.23 14.93
N SER A 342 -44.12 3.68 15.49
CA SER A 342 -43.56 5.01 15.34
C SER A 342 -43.11 5.25 13.89
N ARG A 343 -43.96 5.93 13.11
CA ARG A 343 -43.66 6.36 11.75
C ARG A 343 -42.49 7.35 11.73
N LEU A 344 -41.27 6.81 11.53
CA LEU A 344 -40.03 7.60 11.46
C LEU A 344 -40.11 8.67 10.36
N ARG A 345 -39.62 9.87 10.65
CA ARG A 345 -39.58 11.01 9.72
C ARG A 345 -38.15 11.20 9.24
N PHE A 346 -37.77 10.44 8.22
CA PHE A 346 -36.43 10.47 7.62
C PHE A 346 -36.05 11.86 7.14
N LYS A 347 -34.83 12.31 7.46
CA LYS A 347 -34.24 13.52 6.89
C LYS A 347 -33.79 13.27 5.45
N ASN A 348 -33.18 12.11 5.19
CA ASN A 348 -32.80 11.68 3.86
C ASN A 348 -33.90 10.82 3.21
N ALA A 349 -34.71 11.43 2.34
CA ALA A 349 -35.79 10.75 1.62
C ALA A 349 -35.33 9.58 0.72
N LEU A 350 -34.06 9.53 0.31
CA LEU A 350 -33.52 8.42 -0.49
C LEU A 350 -33.45 7.10 0.31
N ILE A 351 -33.35 7.18 1.64
CA ILE A 351 -33.34 6.00 2.51
C ILE A 351 -34.71 5.30 2.48
N CYS A 352 -35.81 6.05 2.41
CA CYS A 352 -37.17 5.51 2.30
C CYS A 352 -37.39 4.66 1.04
N GLN A 353 -36.68 4.95 -0.05
CA GLN A 353 -36.77 4.25 -1.34
C GLN A 353 -35.84 3.03 -1.41
N ASN A 354 -35.08 2.76 -0.34
CA ASN A 354 -34.10 1.68 -0.30
C ASN A 354 -34.36 0.77 0.91
N GLU A 355 -35.15 -0.28 0.68
CA GLU A 355 -35.56 -1.29 1.67
C GLU A 355 -34.45 -1.71 2.65
N ARG A 356 -33.24 -2.06 2.18
CA ARG A 356 -32.14 -2.48 3.06
C ARG A 356 -31.59 -1.33 3.93
N GLN A 357 -31.61 -0.08 3.44
CA GLN A 357 -31.23 1.09 4.22
C GLN A 357 -32.34 1.48 5.22
N LEU A 358 -33.59 1.45 4.79
CA LEU A 358 -34.78 1.64 5.63
C LEU A 358 -34.79 0.63 6.78
N LEU A 359 -34.64 -0.67 6.47
CA LEU A 359 -34.52 -1.76 7.44
C LEU A 359 -33.33 -1.55 8.39
N SER A 360 -32.20 -1.04 7.90
CA SER A 360 -31.06 -0.73 8.78
C SER A 360 -31.40 0.35 9.81
N VAL A 361 -31.98 1.47 9.37
CA VAL A 361 -32.36 2.56 10.30
C VAL A 361 -33.47 2.13 11.25
N THR A 362 -34.53 1.49 10.77
CA THR A 362 -35.62 1.02 11.63
C THR A 362 -35.14 -0.05 12.62
N SER A 363 -34.23 -0.95 12.21
CA SER A 363 -33.63 -1.94 13.11
C SER A 363 -32.80 -1.29 14.21
N ILE A 364 -32.04 -0.24 13.91
CA ILE A 364 -31.23 0.50 14.89
C ILE A 364 -32.10 1.32 15.84
N VAL A 365 -33.07 2.08 15.32
CA VAL A 365 -33.87 3.02 16.12
C VAL A 365 -34.75 2.31 17.15
N HIS A 366 -35.27 1.12 16.82
CA HIS A 366 -36.12 0.33 17.72
C HIS A 366 -35.32 -0.72 18.52
N LEU A 367 -34.00 -0.58 18.69
CA LEU A 367 -33.23 -1.50 19.54
C LEU A 367 -33.70 -1.38 21.00
N SER A 368 -34.15 -2.48 21.58
CA SER A 368 -34.39 -2.57 23.02
C SER A 368 -33.09 -2.31 23.78
N GLU A 369 -33.14 -1.70 24.96
CA GLU A 369 -31.96 -1.54 25.82
C GLU A 369 -31.31 -2.92 26.08
N GLY A 370 -29.98 -2.98 26.04
CA GLY A 370 -29.25 -4.25 26.20
C GLY A 370 -29.38 -5.22 25.01
N SER A 371 -29.64 -4.75 23.78
CA SER A 371 -29.67 -5.61 22.59
C SER A 371 -28.28 -6.10 22.15
N LEU A 372 -28.22 -7.24 21.46
CA LEU A 372 -27.02 -7.71 20.74
C LEU A 372 -26.39 -6.60 19.87
N PRO A 373 -25.05 -6.59 19.67
CA PRO A 373 -24.41 -5.65 18.75
C PRO A 373 -25.00 -5.73 17.35
N LEU A 374 -25.60 -4.65 16.85
CA LEU A 374 -26.19 -4.61 15.51
C LEU A 374 -25.10 -4.29 14.49
N ILE A 375 -24.93 -5.16 13.48
CA ILE A 375 -23.95 -5.01 12.41
C ILE A 375 -24.61 -4.40 11.16
N VAL A 376 -24.08 -3.26 10.70
CA VAL A 376 -24.38 -2.68 9.38
C VAL A 376 -23.23 -3.01 8.43
N PHE A 377 -23.38 -4.10 7.69
CA PHE A 377 -22.41 -4.52 6.68
C PHE A 377 -22.72 -3.87 5.33
N GLY A 378 -21.76 -3.16 4.76
CA GLY A 378 -21.92 -2.52 3.46
C GLY A 378 -20.64 -2.48 2.62
N PRO A 379 -20.66 -3.06 1.40
CA PRO A 379 -19.69 -2.79 0.33
C PRO A 379 -19.40 -1.28 0.12
N PRO A 380 -18.31 -0.89 -0.57
CA PRO A 380 -18.08 0.51 -0.96
C PRO A 380 -19.28 1.10 -1.70
N GLY A 381 -19.54 2.40 -1.50
CA GLY A 381 -20.63 3.12 -2.19
C GLY A 381 -22.06 2.81 -1.73
N THR A 382 -22.26 1.98 -0.71
CA THR A 382 -23.61 1.56 -0.24
C THR A 382 -24.29 2.47 0.77
N GLY A 383 -23.62 3.55 1.19
CA GLY A 383 -24.21 4.57 2.08
C GLY A 383 -24.13 4.29 3.59
N LYS A 384 -23.33 3.32 4.07
CA LYS A 384 -23.13 3.01 5.51
C LYS A 384 -23.14 4.24 6.44
N THR A 385 -22.24 5.20 6.21
CA THR A 385 -22.11 6.40 7.05
C THR A 385 -23.33 7.32 6.98
N ALA A 386 -24.12 7.30 5.90
CA ALA A 386 -25.39 8.04 5.84
C ALA A 386 -26.49 7.35 6.69
N ILE A 387 -26.50 6.02 6.74
CA ILE A 387 -27.47 5.22 7.50
C ILE A 387 -27.24 5.37 9.01
N ILE A 388 -25.99 5.27 9.47
CA ILE A 388 -25.69 5.46 10.90
C ILE A 388 -25.99 6.90 11.33
N VAL A 389 -25.70 7.90 10.49
CA VAL A 389 -26.03 9.31 10.78
C VAL A 389 -27.54 9.50 10.85
N GLU A 390 -28.32 8.99 9.89
CA GLU A 390 -29.78 9.05 9.94
C GLU A 390 -30.31 8.35 11.21
N ALA A 391 -29.82 7.16 11.55
CA ALA A 391 -30.23 6.45 12.75
C ALA A 391 -29.91 7.22 14.05
N MET A 392 -28.71 7.81 14.15
CA MET A 392 -28.35 8.72 15.24
C MET A 392 -29.28 9.93 15.31
N VAL A 393 -29.63 10.53 14.16
CA VAL A 393 -30.54 11.68 14.08
C VAL A 393 -31.95 11.29 14.55
N GLN A 394 -32.48 10.14 14.14
CA GLN A 394 -33.78 9.66 14.62
C GLN A 394 -33.76 9.40 16.14
N ILE A 395 -32.72 8.74 16.66
CA ILE A 395 -32.53 8.45 18.09
C ILE A 395 -32.43 9.75 18.92
N LEU A 396 -31.58 10.70 18.51
CA LEU A 396 -31.36 11.97 19.21
C LEU A 396 -32.51 12.97 19.03
N SER A 397 -33.32 12.81 17.98
CA SER A 397 -34.55 13.61 17.78
C SER A 397 -35.75 13.10 18.57
N GLY A 398 -35.62 11.98 19.28
CA GLY A 398 -36.67 11.42 20.15
C GLY A 398 -37.08 12.34 21.31
N PRO A 399 -38.20 12.03 21.99
CA PRO A 399 -38.73 12.85 23.08
C PRO A 399 -37.92 12.78 24.39
N THR A 400 -36.98 11.83 24.51
CA THR A 400 -36.26 11.54 25.76
C THR A 400 -34.96 12.34 25.91
N GLU A 401 -34.92 13.25 26.89
CA GLU A 401 -33.70 14.02 27.25
C GLU A 401 -32.55 13.17 27.80
N LYS A 402 -32.81 11.89 28.12
CA LYS A 402 -31.82 10.93 28.62
C LYS A 402 -30.94 10.32 27.51
N THR A 403 -31.34 10.43 26.24
CA THR A 403 -30.65 9.77 25.12
C THR A 403 -29.29 10.40 24.85
N ARG A 404 -28.23 9.58 24.84
CA ARG A 404 -26.85 10.02 24.60
C ARG A 404 -26.12 9.03 23.72
N VAL A 405 -25.46 9.55 22.68
CA VAL A 405 -24.76 8.76 21.66
C VAL A 405 -23.26 9.02 21.74
N LEU A 406 -22.46 7.95 21.76
CA LEU A 406 -21.03 8.00 21.51
C LEU A 406 -20.78 7.50 20.08
N ALA A 407 -20.26 8.35 19.21
CA ALA A 407 -19.85 7.97 17.85
C ALA A 407 -18.32 7.88 17.76
N CYS A 408 -17.81 6.76 17.26
CA CYS A 408 -16.38 6.46 17.11
C CYS A 408 -16.05 6.00 15.69
N ALA A 409 -14.80 6.24 15.28
CA ALA A 409 -14.22 5.66 14.06
C ALA A 409 -12.68 5.63 14.22
N PRO A 410 -11.96 4.66 13.60
CA PRO A 410 -10.50 4.55 13.73
C PRO A 410 -9.74 5.68 13.03
N SER A 411 -10.35 6.37 12.06
CA SER A 411 -9.74 7.54 11.40
C SER A 411 -10.41 8.84 11.80
N ASN A 412 -9.60 9.89 12.01
CA ASN A 412 -10.11 11.23 12.31
C ASN A 412 -11.04 11.74 11.19
N SER A 413 -10.71 11.48 9.93
CA SER A 413 -11.54 11.87 8.77
C SER A 413 -12.93 11.23 8.76
N ALA A 414 -13.06 9.97 9.19
CA ALA A 414 -14.38 9.33 9.32
C ALA A 414 -15.18 9.93 10.49
N ALA A 415 -14.54 10.17 11.64
CA ALA A 415 -15.18 10.83 12.78
C ALA A 415 -15.58 12.29 12.48
N ASP A 416 -14.76 13.01 11.72
CA ASP A 416 -15.05 14.37 11.24
C ASP A 416 -16.26 14.37 10.28
N LEU A 417 -16.33 13.41 9.34
CA LEU A 417 -17.45 13.25 8.42
C LEU A 417 -18.78 12.97 9.14
N ILE A 418 -18.76 12.10 10.17
CA ILE A 418 -19.93 11.85 11.01
C ILE A 418 -20.35 13.12 11.73
N ALA A 419 -19.41 13.83 12.37
CA ALA A 419 -19.71 15.05 13.13
C ALA A 419 -20.28 16.17 12.25
N MET A 420 -19.74 16.40 11.05
CA MET A 420 -20.26 17.42 10.12
C MET A 420 -21.70 17.10 9.69
N ARG A 421 -21.98 15.86 9.26
CA ARG A 421 -23.34 15.46 8.84
C ARG A 421 -24.35 15.48 9.98
N LEU A 422 -23.94 15.12 11.20
CA LEU A 422 -24.78 15.25 12.39
C LEU A 422 -25.11 16.72 12.67
N LYS A 423 -24.13 17.63 12.55
CA LYS A 423 -24.31 19.06 12.78
C LYS A 423 -25.31 19.69 11.80
N GLU A 424 -25.31 19.25 10.55
CA GLU A 424 -26.26 19.70 9.52
C GLU A 424 -27.68 19.14 9.74
N ALA A 425 -27.81 17.93 10.27
CA ALA A 425 -29.08 17.20 10.32
C ALA A 425 -29.83 17.27 11.68
N LEU A 426 -29.11 17.48 12.79
CA LEU A 426 -29.68 17.49 14.14
C LEU A 426 -30.45 18.79 14.46
N PRO A 427 -31.50 18.71 15.32
CA PRO A 427 -32.21 19.91 15.77
C PRO A 427 -31.34 20.72 16.76
N PRO A 428 -31.49 22.06 16.83
CA PRO A 428 -30.64 22.94 17.66
C PRO A 428 -30.59 22.63 19.16
N ARG A 429 -31.54 21.85 19.69
CA ARG A 429 -31.55 21.39 21.08
C ARG A 429 -30.51 20.31 21.40
N VAL A 430 -29.94 19.65 20.39
CA VAL A 430 -28.94 18.59 20.57
C VAL A 430 -27.55 19.18 20.39
N SER A 431 -26.74 19.18 21.45
CA SER A 431 -25.35 19.59 21.39
C SER A 431 -24.45 18.48 20.85
N ILE A 432 -23.42 18.86 20.10
CA ILE A 432 -22.41 17.96 19.54
C ILE A 432 -21.04 18.36 20.09
N PHE A 433 -20.28 17.37 20.54
CA PHE A 433 -18.89 17.58 20.94
C PHE A 433 -17.94 16.66 20.16
N ARG A 434 -17.13 17.25 19.28
CA ARG A 434 -16.07 16.57 18.53
C ARG A 434 -14.78 16.59 19.35
N TYR A 435 -14.50 15.45 19.99
CA TYR A 435 -13.30 15.28 20.81
C TYR A 435 -12.04 14.99 19.97
N TYR A 436 -11.07 15.89 19.99
CA TYR A 436 -9.76 15.71 19.35
C TYR A 436 -8.66 15.42 20.37
N ALA A 437 -7.65 14.64 19.96
CA ALA A 437 -6.43 14.49 20.75
C ALA A 437 -5.64 15.81 20.77
N ALA A 438 -5.05 16.16 21.92
CA ALA A 438 -4.22 17.37 22.08
C ALA A 438 -3.03 17.47 21.09
N SER A 439 -2.63 16.35 20.47
CA SER A 439 -1.59 16.28 19.45
C SER A 439 -2.05 16.58 18.02
N ARG A 440 -3.35 16.77 17.78
CA ARG A 440 -3.94 17.08 16.47
C ARG A 440 -3.59 18.51 16.08
N ASN A 441 -3.10 18.72 14.85
CA ASN A 441 -2.90 20.06 14.33
C ASN A 441 -4.25 20.75 14.07
N ARG A 442 -4.46 21.93 14.67
CA ARG A 442 -5.63 22.81 14.47
C ARG A 442 -5.91 23.08 12.99
N ASP A 443 -4.89 23.34 12.18
CA ASP A 443 -5.04 23.69 10.75
C ASP A 443 -5.55 22.51 9.90
N SER A 444 -5.56 21.30 10.47
CA SER A 444 -6.07 20.08 9.83
C SER A 444 -7.50 19.71 10.27
N VAL A 445 -8.19 20.58 10.99
CA VAL A 445 -9.58 20.39 11.43
C VAL A 445 -10.53 21.21 10.54
N PRO A 446 -11.64 20.63 10.04
CA PRO A 446 -12.65 21.36 9.27
C PRO A 446 -13.14 22.61 10.00
N LYS A 447 -13.36 23.71 9.29
CA LYS A 447 -13.81 24.99 9.88
C LYS A 447 -15.18 24.84 10.55
N GLU A 448 -15.99 23.97 9.97
CA GLU A 448 -17.36 23.59 10.33
C GLU A 448 -17.44 22.89 11.70
N LEU A 449 -16.31 22.43 12.25
CA LEU A 449 -16.24 21.72 13.54
C LEU A 449 -15.53 22.52 14.65
N GLN A 450 -15.09 23.75 14.39
CA GLN A 450 -14.31 24.55 15.36
C GLN A 450 -15.11 25.04 16.56
N ASP A 451 -16.43 25.18 16.42
CA ASP A 451 -17.39 25.51 17.48
C ASP A 451 -17.88 24.28 18.25
N CYS A 452 -17.83 23.09 17.64
CA CYS A 452 -18.17 21.82 18.28
C CYS A 452 -17.01 21.19 19.07
N THR A 453 -15.93 21.92 19.36
CA THR A 453 -14.74 21.38 20.02
C THR A 453 -14.18 22.33 21.09
N CYS A 454 -13.39 21.80 22.03
CA CYS A 454 -12.83 22.56 23.13
C CYS A 454 -11.32 22.74 22.92
N MET A 455 -10.85 23.99 23.04
CA MET A 455 -9.43 24.33 22.96
C MET A 455 -9.02 25.19 24.15
N GLU A 456 -7.84 24.91 24.70
CA GLU A 456 -7.25 25.62 25.82
C GLU A 456 -5.77 25.84 25.53
N ASN A 457 -5.27 27.07 25.70
CA ASN A 457 -3.87 27.44 25.43
C ASN A 457 -3.37 26.99 24.04
N GLY A 458 -4.25 26.99 23.03
CA GLY A 458 -3.95 26.60 21.66
C GLY A 458 -3.90 25.09 21.38
N GLN A 459 -4.23 24.23 22.35
CA GLN A 459 -4.34 22.77 22.18
C GLN A 459 -5.78 22.29 22.36
N PHE A 460 -6.14 21.16 21.74
CA PHE A 460 -7.43 20.52 22.00
C PHE A 460 -7.48 19.97 23.42
N SER A 461 -8.57 20.30 24.11
CA SER A 461 -8.82 19.94 25.51
C SER A 461 -10.23 19.34 25.64
N CYS A 462 -10.63 19.09 26.88
CA CYS A 462 -11.93 18.54 27.24
C CYS A 462 -12.75 19.60 27.97
N PRO A 463 -14.08 19.69 27.77
CA PRO A 463 -14.94 20.53 28.60
C PRO A 463 -14.83 20.12 30.09
N PRO A 464 -15.32 20.97 31.01
CA PRO A 464 -15.24 20.70 32.45
C PRO A 464 -15.80 19.32 32.88
N PRO A 465 -15.38 18.78 34.05
CA PRO A 465 -15.59 17.38 34.43
C PRO A 465 -17.03 16.86 34.50
N SER A 466 -18.04 17.73 34.43
CA SER A 466 -19.46 17.36 34.45
C SER A 466 -19.95 16.65 33.17
N VAL A 467 -19.14 16.53 32.11
CA VAL A 467 -19.63 16.18 30.77
C VAL A 467 -19.09 14.86 30.17
N LEU A 468 -17.84 14.43 30.42
CA LEU A 468 -17.20 13.34 29.64
C LEU A 468 -16.25 12.45 30.40
N ALA A 469 -15.89 11.31 29.79
CA ALA A 469 -14.95 10.29 30.26
C ALA A 469 -13.85 10.11 29.20
N ALA A 470 -12.60 9.80 29.52
CA ALA A 470 -11.92 9.58 30.80
C ALA A 470 -11.53 10.89 31.54
N ILE A 471 -12.52 11.79 31.63
CA ILE A 471 -12.54 13.16 32.15
C ILE A 471 -13.54 13.31 33.35
N GLY A 472 -14.37 12.30 33.69
CA GLY A 472 -15.55 12.43 34.59
C GLY A 472 -16.78 11.49 34.41
N VAL A 473 -17.18 11.08 33.19
CA VAL A 473 -18.41 10.27 32.90
C VAL A 473 -18.36 8.82 33.40
N ARG A 474 -19.50 8.36 33.93
CA ARG A 474 -19.72 7.00 34.42
C ARG A 474 -20.12 6.05 33.28
N ARG A 475 -19.84 4.75 33.42
CA ARG A 475 -20.41 3.70 32.55
C ARG A 475 -21.95 3.83 32.49
N GLY A 476 -22.54 3.52 31.35
CA GLY A 476 -23.99 3.64 31.12
C GLY A 476 -24.48 5.08 30.88
N HIS A 477 -23.58 6.06 30.80
CA HIS A 477 -23.95 7.43 30.40
C HIS A 477 -24.41 7.53 28.95
N TYR A 478 -23.91 6.66 28.06
CA TYR A 478 -24.32 6.59 26.67
C TYR A 478 -25.32 5.46 26.52
N THR A 479 -26.53 5.76 26.04
CA THR A 479 -27.52 4.73 25.71
C THR A 479 -27.13 3.98 24.43
N HIS A 480 -26.35 4.61 23.55
CA HIS A 480 -25.87 4.01 22.31
C HIS A 480 -24.39 4.31 22.05
N ILE A 481 -23.64 3.29 21.63
CA ILE A 481 -22.27 3.40 21.11
C ILE A 481 -22.30 2.95 19.65
N PHE A 482 -21.90 3.84 18.75
CA PHE A 482 -21.72 3.56 17.33
C PHE A 482 -20.23 3.57 16.99
N VAL A 483 -19.79 2.57 16.23
CA VAL A 483 -18.45 2.53 15.64
C VAL A 483 -18.59 2.37 14.13
N ASP A 484 -18.08 3.33 13.35
CA ASP A 484 -18.00 3.21 11.89
C ASP A 484 -16.60 2.74 11.46
N GLU A 485 -16.52 2.18 10.25
CA GLU A 485 -15.31 1.61 9.67
C GLU A 485 -14.61 0.56 10.57
N VAL A 486 -15.40 -0.22 11.32
CA VAL A 486 -14.96 -1.26 12.28
C VAL A 486 -14.00 -2.28 11.66
N GLY A 487 -14.14 -2.56 10.36
CA GLY A 487 -13.25 -3.46 9.63
C GLY A 487 -11.78 -2.98 9.57
N GLN A 488 -11.52 -1.68 9.77
CA GLN A 488 -10.18 -1.08 9.73
C GLN A 488 -9.47 -1.11 11.09
N ALA A 489 -10.23 -1.33 12.17
CA ALA A 489 -9.74 -1.29 13.54
C ALA A 489 -9.35 -2.69 14.02
N THR A 490 -8.36 -2.78 14.91
CA THR A 490 -8.19 -4.01 15.68
C THR A 490 -9.37 -4.17 16.62
N GLU A 491 -9.75 -5.40 16.94
CA GLU A 491 -10.81 -5.62 17.94
C GLU A 491 -10.45 -4.96 19.29
N SER A 492 -9.18 -5.00 19.69
CA SER A 492 -8.65 -4.28 20.86
C SER A 492 -8.86 -2.76 20.82
N GLU A 493 -8.91 -2.14 19.64
CA GLU A 493 -9.20 -0.71 19.46
C GLU A 493 -10.71 -0.42 19.56
N VAL A 494 -11.54 -1.28 18.96
CA VAL A 494 -13.02 -1.20 19.06
C VAL A 494 -13.48 -1.41 20.50
N MET A 495 -12.81 -2.26 21.27
CA MET A 495 -13.10 -2.49 22.68
C MET A 495 -12.75 -1.30 23.59
N VAL A 496 -11.98 -0.29 23.14
CA VAL A 496 -11.67 0.90 23.97
C VAL A 496 -12.95 1.65 24.39
N PRO A 497 -13.81 2.16 23.47
CA PRO A 497 -15.07 2.79 23.87
C PRO A 497 -16.03 1.81 24.55
N ILE A 498 -16.04 0.53 24.16
CA ILE A 498 -16.96 -0.47 24.71
C ILE A 498 -16.63 -0.79 26.18
N CYS A 499 -15.45 -1.33 26.49
CA CYS A 499 -15.07 -1.68 27.87
C CYS A 499 -15.07 -0.46 28.82
N THR A 500 -14.78 0.75 28.32
CA THR A 500 -14.70 1.94 29.17
C THR A 500 -16.06 2.60 29.43
N MET A 501 -17.01 2.54 28.48
CA MET A 501 -18.26 3.33 28.55
C MET A 501 -19.54 2.50 28.59
N ALA A 502 -19.56 1.29 28.00
CA ALA A 502 -20.77 0.48 27.90
C ALA A 502 -21.22 -0.07 29.26
N HIS A 503 -22.51 -0.33 29.35
CA HIS A 503 -23.23 -0.92 30.47
C HIS A 503 -24.31 -1.87 29.91
N VAL A 504 -24.99 -2.63 30.78
CA VAL A 504 -25.92 -3.70 30.37
C VAL A 504 -27.12 -3.21 29.55
N ASP A 505 -27.49 -1.93 29.70
CA ASP A 505 -28.54 -1.22 28.94
C ASP A 505 -28.04 -0.62 27.61
N THR A 506 -26.72 -0.51 27.43
CA THR A 506 -26.11 0.21 26.30
C THR A 506 -26.21 -0.59 25.01
N ASN A 507 -26.77 0.02 23.96
CA ASN A 507 -26.85 -0.57 22.64
C ASN A 507 -25.58 -0.29 21.81
N VAL A 508 -25.03 -1.32 21.16
CA VAL A 508 -23.82 -1.20 20.33
C VAL A 508 -24.17 -1.38 18.86
N VAL A 509 -23.72 -0.46 18.00
CA VAL A 509 -23.90 -0.53 16.54
C VAL A 509 -22.54 -0.48 15.85
N LEU A 510 -22.26 -1.50 15.04
CA LEU A 510 -20.97 -1.70 14.36
C LEU A 510 -21.18 -1.59 12.84
N ALA A 511 -20.66 -0.54 12.22
CA ALA A 511 -20.70 -0.35 10.77
C ALA A 511 -19.32 -0.61 10.14
N GLY A 512 -19.29 -1.29 8.99
CA GLY A 512 -18.01 -1.59 8.35
C GLY A 512 -18.09 -2.46 7.11
N ASN A 513 -16.92 -2.85 6.61
CA ASN A 513 -16.76 -3.76 5.48
C ASN A 513 -15.59 -4.74 5.72
N PRO A 514 -15.84 -6.00 6.12
CA PRO A 514 -14.79 -7.00 6.34
C PRO A 514 -13.99 -7.36 5.07
N LYS A 515 -14.50 -7.05 3.88
CA LYS A 515 -13.82 -7.34 2.61
C LYS A 515 -12.88 -6.21 2.15
N GLN A 516 -12.75 -5.13 2.92
CA GLN A 516 -11.80 -4.04 2.70
C GLN A 516 -10.61 -4.13 3.67
N LEU A 517 -9.69 -3.16 3.61
CA LEU A 517 -8.45 -3.19 4.40
C LEU A 517 -8.75 -3.39 5.89
N GLY A 518 -8.05 -4.37 6.46
CA GLY A 518 -8.00 -4.64 7.90
C GLY A 518 -7.05 -3.69 8.64
N PRO A 519 -6.92 -3.86 9.97
CA PRO A 519 -5.93 -3.15 10.76
C PRO A 519 -4.49 -3.42 10.34
N VAL A 520 -3.61 -2.42 10.51
CA VAL A 520 -2.19 -2.51 10.13
C VAL A 520 -1.35 -3.05 11.28
N ILE A 521 -1.06 -4.36 11.24
CA ILE A 521 -0.21 -5.08 12.20
C ILE A 521 1.24 -5.14 11.71
N ARG A 522 2.23 -4.88 12.58
CA ARG A 522 3.68 -4.95 12.24
C ARG A 522 4.32 -6.26 12.66
N SER A 523 3.80 -6.87 13.71
CA SER A 523 4.29 -8.13 14.26
C SER A 523 3.68 -9.29 13.50
N SER A 524 4.47 -9.91 12.62
CA SER A 524 4.09 -11.15 11.92
C SER A 524 3.66 -12.26 12.89
N VAL A 525 4.23 -12.28 14.11
CA VAL A 525 3.82 -13.19 15.19
C VAL A 525 2.39 -12.88 15.64
N ALA A 526 2.06 -11.61 15.92
CA ALA A 526 0.70 -11.23 16.30
C ALA A 526 -0.30 -11.47 15.14
N GLN A 527 0.12 -11.23 13.90
CA GLN A 527 -0.67 -11.50 12.69
C GLN A 527 -1.01 -12.99 12.56
N GLN A 528 0.00 -13.88 12.61
CA GLN A 528 -0.19 -15.34 12.59
C GLN A 528 -1.01 -15.90 13.78
N LEU A 529 -1.07 -15.16 14.89
CA LEU A 529 -1.92 -15.48 16.06
C LEU A 529 -3.34 -14.90 15.96
N GLY A 530 -3.66 -14.14 14.90
CA GLY A 530 -5.01 -13.65 14.57
C GLY A 530 -5.27 -12.15 14.81
N PHE A 531 -4.28 -11.36 15.19
CA PHE A 531 -4.48 -9.93 15.56
C PHE A 531 -4.96 -9.03 14.41
N GLU A 532 -4.86 -9.49 13.16
CA GLU A 532 -5.40 -8.79 11.99
C GLU A 532 -6.92 -8.97 11.80
N GLN A 533 -7.56 -9.88 12.54
CA GLN A 533 -9.01 -10.07 12.49
C GLN A 533 -9.72 -8.94 13.24
N SER A 534 -10.58 -8.21 12.52
CA SER A 534 -11.43 -7.17 13.13
C SER A 534 -12.64 -7.76 13.87
N MET A 535 -13.21 -7.00 14.80
CA MET A 535 -14.38 -7.43 15.60
C MET A 535 -15.56 -7.84 14.72
N ILE A 536 -15.86 -7.05 13.68
CA ILE A 536 -16.93 -7.34 12.71
C ILE A 536 -16.70 -8.67 11.97
N GLU A 537 -15.44 -9.03 11.65
CA GLU A 537 -15.09 -10.31 11.03
C GLU A 537 -15.18 -11.50 11.98
N ARG A 538 -15.01 -11.28 13.29
CA ARG A 538 -15.23 -12.32 14.30
C ARG A 538 -16.71 -12.54 14.55
N LEU A 539 -17.48 -11.48 14.77
CA LEU A 539 -18.91 -11.58 15.03
C LEU A 539 -19.67 -12.17 13.83
N MET A 540 -19.38 -11.77 12.59
CA MET A 540 -20.02 -12.33 11.40
C MET A 540 -19.76 -13.82 11.15
N LYS A 541 -18.83 -14.46 11.88
CA LYS A 541 -18.62 -15.92 11.86
C LYS A 541 -19.51 -16.68 12.85
N LEU A 542 -20.16 -15.99 13.79
CA LEU A 542 -21.03 -16.61 14.79
C LEU A 542 -22.42 -16.89 14.20
N ARG A 543 -23.04 -18.01 14.60
CA ARG A 543 -24.33 -18.47 14.03
C ARG A 543 -25.45 -17.42 14.08
N VAL A 544 -25.50 -16.62 15.14
CA VAL A 544 -26.51 -15.55 15.30
C VAL A 544 -26.40 -14.43 14.25
N TYR A 545 -25.26 -14.32 13.55
CA TYR A 545 -25.06 -13.39 12.43
C TYR A 545 -25.06 -14.08 11.04
N GLN A 546 -25.26 -15.41 10.99
CA GLN A 546 -25.34 -16.18 9.73
C GLN A 546 -26.80 -16.33 9.27
N LEU A 547 -27.48 -15.20 9.07
CA LEU A 547 -28.86 -15.18 8.57
C LEU A 547 -28.90 -15.58 7.08
N PRO A 548 -29.81 -16.47 6.63
CA PRO A 548 -29.83 -17.01 5.26
C PRO A 548 -29.91 -15.97 4.11
N ASP A 549 -30.41 -14.77 4.41
CA ASP A 549 -30.75 -13.69 3.48
C ASP A 549 -30.16 -12.32 3.90
N GLY A 550 -29.45 -12.27 5.04
CA GLY A 550 -28.99 -11.04 5.68
C GLY A 550 -30.11 -10.04 5.99
N LEU A 551 -31.36 -10.51 6.19
CA LEU A 551 -32.53 -9.68 6.53
C LEU A 551 -32.81 -9.73 8.03
N GLY A 552 -32.52 -8.63 8.72
CA GLY A 552 -33.04 -8.37 10.07
C GLY A 552 -31.98 -8.20 11.14
N ARG A 553 -32.36 -8.45 12.40
CA ARG A 553 -31.44 -8.35 13.54
C ARG A 553 -30.75 -9.70 13.76
N PRO A 554 -29.46 -9.72 14.15
CA PRO A 554 -28.60 -8.58 14.47
C PRO A 554 -27.72 -8.06 13.31
N ILE A 555 -27.98 -8.40 12.04
CA ILE A 555 -27.17 -7.92 10.90
C ILE A 555 -27.97 -7.56 9.65
N VAL A 556 -27.74 -6.34 9.14
CA VAL A 556 -28.28 -5.89 7.85
C VAL A 556 -27.16 -5.70 6.84
N LYS A 557 -27.27 -6.40 5.70
CA LYS A 557 -26.39 -6.26 4.53
C LYS A 557 -26.96 -5.25 3.53
N LEU A 558 -26.14 -4.29 3.12
CA LEU A 558 -26.48 -3.29 2.10
C LEU A 558 -26.08 -3.76 0.71
N THR A 559 -27.01 -3.68 -0.25
CA THR A 559 -26.86 -4.27 -1.59
C THR A 559 -26.90 -3.29 -2.76
N LYS A 560 -27.24 -2.00 -2.56
CA LYS A 560 -27.26 -0.98 -3.63
C LYS A 560 -26.04 -0.07 -3.57
N ASN A 561 -25.23 -0.01 -4.63
CA ASN A 561 -24.07 0.88 -4.78
C ASN A 561 -24.47 2.17 -5.50
N PHE A 562 -24.16 3.34 -4.93
CA PHE A 562 -24.48 4.66 -5.48
C PHE A 562 -23.24 5.44 -5.94
N ARG A 563 -22.11 4.75 -6.17
CA ARG A 563 -20.78 5.36 -6.38
C ARG A 563 -20.23 5.16 -7.80
N SER A 564 -20.22 3.92 -8.28
CA SER A 564 -19.29 3.51 -9.33
C SER A 564 -20.01 3.05 -10.60
N HIS A 565 -19.39 3.29 -11.76
CA HIS A 565 -19.84 2.78 -13.05
C HIS A 565 -19.97 1.25 -13.03
N ASN A 566 -20.95 0.72 -13.75
CA ASN A 566 -21.32 -0.69 -13.73
C ASN A 566 -20.13 -1.62 -14.01
N SER A 567 -19.32 -1.29 -15.02
CA SER A 567 -18.13 -2.06 -15.40
C SER A 567 -17.06 -2.08 -14.29
N ILE A 568 -16.86 -0.95 -13.58
CA ILE A 568 -15.94 -0.85 -12.44
C ILE A 568 -16.46 -1.68 -11.25
N LEU A 569 -17.78 -1.71 -11.06
CA LEU A 569 -18.43 -2.42 -9.97
C LEU A 569 -18.50 -3.94 -10.18
N LYS A 570 -18.66 -4.40 -11.43
CA LYS A 570 -18.90 -5.80 -11.80
C LYS A 570 -17.88 -6.76 -11.21
N TYR A 571 -16.58 -6.53 -11.45
CA TYR A 571 -15.54 -7.45 -11.00
C TYR A 571 -15.43 -7.54 -9.46
N PRO A 572 -15.43 -6.42 -8.68
CA PRO A 572 -15.54 -6.49 -7.23
C PRO A 572 -16.82 -7.19 -6.72
N THR A 573 -17.97 -7.00 -7.38
CA THR A 573 -19.25 -7.63 -7.04
C THR A 573 -19.18 -9.16 -7.17
N GLU A 574 -18.64 -9.66 -8.28
CA GLU A 574 -18.41 -11.09 -8.52
C GLU A 574 -17.43 -11.69 -7.50
N ARG A 575 -16.30 -11.02 -7.27
CA ARG A 575 -15.17 -11.58 -6.49
C ARG A 575 -15.30 -11.49 -4.98
N PHE A 576 -15.95 -10.45 -4.45
CA PHE A 576 -15.96 -10.18 -3.00
C PHE A 576 -17.34 -10.23 -2.36
N TYR A 577 -18.41 -10.11 -3.15
CA TYR A 577 -19.76 -9.84 -2.65
C TYR A 577 -20.85 -10.78 -3.17
N GLY A 578 -20.48 -11.85 -3.88
CA GLY A 578 -21.39 -12.95 -4.23
C GLY A 578 -22.49 -12.56 -5.24
N ASN A 579 -22.21 -11.61 -6.14
CA ASN A 579 -23.18 -11.07 -7.10
C ASN A 579 -24.40 -10.31 -6.52
N GLU A 580 -24.42 -10.02 -5.21
CA GLU A 580 -25.54 -9.33 -4.56
C GLU A 580 -25.51 -7.79 -4.66
N LEU A 581 -24.44 -7.20 -5.21
CA LEU A 581 -24.21 -5.75 -5.19
C LEU A 581 -24.67 -5.07 -6.50
N LEU A 582 -25.83 -4.42 -6.43
CA LEU A 582 -26.54 -3.78 -7.52
C LEU A 582 -26.00 -2.37 -7.82
N PRO A 583 -25.77 -2.01 -9.11
CA PRO A 583 -25.46 -0.64 -9.49
C PRO A 583 -26.71 0.26 -9.43
N CYS A 584 -26.59 1.38 -8.73
CA CYS A 584 -27.62 2.42 -8.57
C CYS A 584 -27.02 3.84 -8.61
N ALA A 585 -25.80 3.99 -9.14
CA ALA A 585 -25.13 5.28 -9.27
C ALA A 585 -25.77 6.16 -10.36
N GLU A 586 -25.71 7.47 -10.18
CA GLU A 586 -26.30 8.44 -11.11
C GLU A 586 -25.48 8.52 -12.41
N ARG A 587 -26.10 8.18 -13.55
CA ARG A 587 -25.47 8.14 -14.87
C ARG A 587 -24.66 9.39 -15.21
N LEU A 588 -25.21 10.59 -14.96
CA LEU A 588 -24.51 11.86 -15.21
C LEU A 588 -23.14 11.99 -14.51
N LYS A 589 -22.93 11.28 -13.39
CA LYS A 589 -21.66 11.25 -12.67
C LYS A 589 -20.73 10.14 -13.17
N ILE A 590 -21.26 8.93 -13.35
CA ILE A 590 -20.47 7.75 -13.70
C ILE A 590 -20.11 7.67 -15.20
N ASP A 591 -20.90 8.29 -16.07
CA ASP A 591 -20.73 8.25 -17.52
C ASP A 591 -19.88 9.45 -18.05
N ARG A 592 -19.41 10.34 -17.14
CA ARG A 592 -18.75 11.62 -17.47
C ARG A 592 -17.55 11.49 -18.44
N TYR A 593 -16.85 10.36 -18.42
CA TYR A 593 -15.63 10.15 -19.21
C TYR A 593 -15.79 9.13 -20.35
N LEU A 594 -17.01 8.64 -20.66
CA LEU A 594 -17.23 7.66 -21.73
C LEU A 594 -16.85 8.19 -23.12
N ASN A 595 -16.94 9.51 -23.33
CA ASN A 595 -16.54 10.17 -24.58
C ASN A 595 -15.12 10.76 -24.55
N TRP A 596 -14.30 10.46 -23.52
CA TRP A 596 -12.92 10.94 -23.46
C TRP A 596 -12.08 10.27 -24.58
N PRO A 597 -11.36 11.03 -25.44
CA PRO A 597 -10.76 10.48 -26.65
C PRO A 597 -9.71 9.37 -26.48
N HIS A 598 -9.13 9.22 -25.29
CA HIS A 598 -8.14 8.17 -25.00
C HIS A 598 -8.75 6.90 -24.38
N LEU A 599 -10.08 6.84 -24.24
CA LEU A 599 -10.76 5.64 -23.77
C LEU A 599 -10.89 4.63 -24.94
N PRO A 600 -10.31 3.41 -24.86
CA PRO A 600 -10.29 2.46 -25.98
C PRO A 600 -11.68 1.95 -26.37
N ASN A 601 -12.58 1.81 -25.39
CA ASN A 601 -13.96 1.40 -25.59
C ASN A 601 -14.89 2.33 -24.80
N ARG A 602 -15.77 3.06 -25.51
CA ARG A 602 -16.67 4.07 -24.92
C ARG A 602 -17.73 3.50 -23.97
N GLU A 603 -17.97 2.19 -23.96
CA GLU A 603 -18.88 1.54 -23.00
C GLU A 603 -18.16 0.97 -21.77
N PHE A 604 -16.83 1.02 -21.74
CA PHE A 604 -16.00 0.34 -20.76
C PHE A 604 -14.94 1.29 -20.18
N PRO A 605 -15.27 2.08 -19.14
CA PRO A 605 -14.37 3.05 -18.53
C PRO A 605 -13.33 2.41 -17.58
N ILE A 606 -12.67 1.35 -18.04
CA ILE A 606 -11.51 0.75 -17.41
C ILE A 606 -10.42 0.59 -18.44
N ILE A 607 -9.25 1.16 -18.16
CA ILE A 607 -8.04 1.02 -18.98
C ILE A 607 -7.01 0.22 -18.20
N PHE A 608 -6.45 -0.82 -18.82
CA PHE A 608 -5.12 -1.33 -18.45
C PHE A 608 -4.11 -0.84 -19.49
N HIS A 609 -3.01 -0.26 -19.03
CA HIS A 609 -1.89 0.19 -19.85
C HIS A 609 -0.66 -0.62 -19.51
N ALA A 610 -0.33 -1.58 -20.37
CA ALA A 610 0.85 -2.41 -20.27
C ALA A 610 2.12 -1.59 -20.57
N VAL A 611 2.98 -1.44 -19.56
CA VAL A 611 4.29 -0.78 -19.63
C VAL A 611 5.35 -1.81 -19.25
N SER A 612 6.36 -2.01 -20.11
CA SER A 612 7.50 -2.89 -19.80
C SER A 612 8.45 -2.16 -18.84
N GLY A 613 8.12 -2.11 -17.55
CA GLY A 613 8.88 -1.33 -16.58
C GLY A 613 10.24 -1.94 -16.21
N GLN A 614 11.01 -1.19 -15.42
CA GLN A 614 12.11 -1.74 -14.64
C GLN A 614 12.05 -1.08 -13.25
N ASP A 615 11.97 -1.90 -12.21
CA ASP A 615 11.75 -1.45 -10.84
C ASP A 615 13.07 -1.00 -10.18
N ALA A 616 13.20 0.31 -10.01
CA ALA A 616 14.38 0.97 -9.47
C ALA A 616 14.26 1.23 -7.96
N ARG A 617 15.40 1.45 -7.29
CA ARG A 617 15.51 1.88 -5.88
C ARG A 617 16.53 3.00 -5.75
N GLU A 618 16.31 3.88 -4.76
CA GLU A 618 17.11 5.09 -4.61
C GLU A 618 18.05 4.99 -3.39
N ALA A 619 19.36 4.92 -3.65
CA ALA A 619 20.46 5.05 -2.68
C ALA A 619 20.41 4.13 -1.43
N SER A 620 19.63 4.50 -0.41
CA SER A 620 19.41 3.68 0.79
C SER A 620 17.94 3.48 1.16
N SER A 621 17.01 3.86 0.28
CA SER A 621 15.59 3.60 0.45
C SER A 621 15.25 2.14 0.09
N PRO A 622 14.48 1.42 0.92
CA PRO A 622 13.98 0.09 0.59
C PRO A 622 12.73 0.13 -0.34
N SER A 623 12.22 1.30 -0.69
CA SER A 623 11.05 1.48 -1.56
C SER A 623 11.44 1.45 -3.03
N PHE A 624 10.58 0.83 -3.85
CA PHE A 624 10.71 0.78 -5.30
C PHE A 624 10.03 1.99 -5.99
N PHE A 625 10.38 2.22 -7.25
CA PHE A 625 9.73 3.17 -8.16
C PHE A 625 10.03 2.82 -9.63
N THR A 626 9.20 3.29 -10.55
CA THR A 626 9.35 3.06 -12.00
C THR A 626 9.08 4.36 -12.74
N VAL A 627 10.08 4.87 -13.47
CA VAL A 627 9.97 6.13 -14.22
C VAL A 627 8.94 6.02 -15.34
N HIS A 628 8.93 4.90 -16.08
CA HIS A 628 7.99 4.68 -17.19
C HIS A 628 6.51 4.79 -16.79
N GLU A 629 6.12 4.13 -15.69
CA GLU A 629 4.78 4.28 -15.13
C GLU A 629 4.50 5.71 -14.68
N MET A 630 5.47 6.37 -14.03
CA MET A 630 5.33 7.76 -13.60
C MET A 630 5.08 8.69 -14.80
N SER A 631 5.84 8.55 -15.89
CA SER A 631 5.68 9.30 -17.14
C SER A 631 4.32 9.02 -17.79
N GLN A 632 3.85 7.77 -17.78
CA GLN A 632 2.54 7.44 -18.34
C GLN A 632 1.38 7.95 -17.48
N VAL A 633 1.52 7.95 -16.14
CA VAL A 633 0.60 8.63 -15.23
C VAL A 633 0.59 10.14 -15.49
N LYS A 634 1.77 10.78 -15.65
CA LYS A 634 1.92 12.20 -16.01
C LYS A 634 1.11 12.52 -17.28
N ARG A 635 1.29 11.73 -18.34
CA ARG A 635 0.57 11.87 -19.63
C ARG A 635 -0.95 11.72 -19.48
N TYR A 636 -1.42 10.73 -18.72
CA TYR A 636 -2.87 10.56 -18.48
C TYR A 636 -3.47 11.73 -17.69
N VAL A 637 -2.80 12.20 -16.64
CA VAL A 637 -3.25 13.39 -15.89
C VAL A 637 -3.27 14.63 -16.79
N GLN A 638 -2.24 14.84 -17.61
CA GLN A 638 -2.22 15.94 -18.60
C GLN A 638 -3.42 15.89 -19.54
N SER A 639 -3.72 14.73 -20.12
CA SER A 639 -4.86 14.56 -21.04
C SER A 639 -6.22 14.73 -20.37
N LEU A 640 -6.39 14.28 -19.12
CA LEU A 640 -7.64 14.47 -18.36
C LEU A 640 -7.87 15.93 -17.94
N LEU A 641 -6.80 16.71 -17.72
CA LEU A 641 -6.87 18.14 -17.40
C LEU A 641 -6.93 19.04 -18.65
N ALA A 642 -6.70 18.49 -19.84
CA ALA A 642 -6.68 19.25 -21.08
C ALA A 642 -8.07 19.81 -21.40
N LYS A 643 -8.11 21.11 -21.72
CA LYS A 643 -9.33 21.81 -22.16
C LYS A 643 -9.24 22.08 -23.67
N PRO A 644 -10.35 22.01 -24.42
CA PRO A 644 -10.36 22.46 -25.81
C PRO A 644 -10.12 23.97 -25.88
N ASN A 645 -9.29 24.42 -26.83
CA ASN A 645 -9.20 25.84 -27.17
C ASN A 645 -10.37 26.27 -28.06
N LYS A 646 -10.50 27.59 -28.29
CA LYS A 646 -11.56 28.19 -29.13
C LYS A 646 -11.60 27.62 -30.56
N ASP A 647 -10.47 27.15 -31.08
CA ASP A 647 -10.33 26.59 -32.43
C ASP A 647 -10.52 25.06 -32.50
N GLY A 648 -10.82 24.41 -31.36
CA GLY A 648 -10.94 22.94 -31.24
C GLY A 648 -9.63 22.21 -30.93
N ASP A 649 -8.47 22.87 -31.01
CA ASP A 649 -7.16 22.28 -30.71
C ASP A 649 -6.93 22.08 -29.20
N PHE A 650 -6.29 20.97 -28.84
CA PHE A 650 -5.89 20.66 -27.47
C PHE A 650 -4.39 20.93 -27.28
N ARG A 651 -4.05 21.86 -26.37
CA ARG A 651 -2.66 22.19 -26.00
C ARG A 651 -2.39 21.84 -24.55
N THR A 652 -1.31 21.10 -24.30
CA THR A 652 -0.78 20.92 -22.94
C THR A 652 0.73 21.08 -22.96
N GLY A 653 1.26 22.01 -22.15
CA GLY A 653 2.71 22.12 -21.89
C GLY A 653 3.61 22.30 -23.13
N GLY A 654 3.14 23.00 -24.17
CA GLY A 654 3.91 23.24 -25.40
C GLY A 654 3.80 22.14 -26.47
N PHE A 655 3.21 20.98 -26.15
CA PHE A 655 2.95 19.93 -27.12
C PHE A 655 1.54 20.05 -27.74
N MET A 656 1.49 19.83 -29.06
CA MET A 656 0.26 19.83 -29.85
C MET A 656 -0.33 18.42 -29.87
N ILE A 657 -1.52 18.24 -29.31
CA ILE A 657 -2.23 16.95 -29.33
C ILE A 657 -3.29 17.03 -30.43
N GLN A 658 -3.05 16.38 -31.57
CA GLN A 658 -4.09 16.20 -32.58
C GLN A 658 -5.14 15.23 -32.07
N ILE A 659 -6.30 15.77 -31.69
CA ILE A 659 -7.52 14.99 -31.50
C ILE A 659 -8.37 15.18 -32.77
N PRO A 660 -8.97 14.11 -33.34
CA PRO A 660 -9.88 14.26 -34.48
C PRO A 660 -10.97 15.28 -34.17
N ARG A 661 -11.35 16.10 -35.16
CA ARG A 661 -12.41 17.11 -35.02
C ARG A 661 -13.72 16.44 -34.57
N LEU A 662 -14.00 16.51 -33.26
CA LEU A 662 -15.33 16.22 -32.73
C LEU A 662 -16.27 17.36 -33.11
N ASP A 663 -17.51 16.99 -33.36
CA ASP A 663 -18.60 17.87 -33.69
C ASP A 663 -18.99 18.79 -32.52
N MET A 664 -19.47 19.99 -32.86
CA MET A 664 -19.71 21.09 -31.90
C MET A 664 -20.77 20.76 -30.84
N TYR A 665 -21.60 19.73 -31.06
CA TYR A 665 -22.58 19.23 -30.09
C TYR A 665 -22.00 18.25 -29.05
N THR A 666 -20.82 17.66 -29.30
CA THR A 666 -20.16 16.72 -28.38
C THR A 666 -19.25 17.43 -27.35
N GLN A 667 -19.44 18.75 -27.15
CA GLN A 667 -18.75 19.56 -26.12
C GLN A 667 -19.24 19.27 -24.69
N PHE A 668 -19.56 18.01 -24.37
CA PHE A 668 -19.76 17.60 -22.98
C PHE A 668 -18.41 17.58 -22.23
N ASN A 669 -18.41 18.23 -21.07
CA ASN A 669 -17.22 18.68 -20.35
C ASN A 669 -16.43 17.52 -19.71
N PHE A 670 -15.67 16.78 -20.52
CA PHE A 670 -14.79 15.69 -20.08
C PHE A 670 -13.50 16.17 -19.38
N ALA A 671 -13.23 17.47 -19.38
CA ALA A 671 -12.11 18.04 -18.62
C ALA A 671 -12.35 17.79 -17.12
N ALA A 672 -11.42 17.06 -16.50
CA ALA A 672 -11.38 16.87 -15.06
C ALA A 672 -10.82 18.12 -14.36
N GLU A 673 -11.18 18.31 -13.09
CA GLU A 673 -10.39 19.16 -12.20
C GLU A 673 -9.30 18.33 -11.50
N GLY A 674 -8.21 18.95 -11.03
CA GLY A 674 -7.16 18.22 -10.30
C GLY A 674 -7.70 17.45 -9.09
N LYS A 675 -8.67 18.03 -8.37
CA LYS A 675 -9.38 17.41 -7.25
C LYS A 675 -10.18 16.16 -7.63
N ASP A 676 -10.57 16.01 -8.90
CA ASP A 676 -11.36 14.89 -9.42
C ASP A 676 -10.51 13.63 -9.67
N ILE A 677 -9.17 13.77 -9.63
CA ILE A 677 -8.22 12.70 -9.95
C ILE A 677 -7.51 12.24 -8.66
N GLY A 678 -7.43 10.93 -8.49
CA GLY A 678 -6.57 10.29 -7.49
C GLY A 678 -5.58 9.31 -8.11
N VAL A 679 -4.32 9.34 -7.67
CA VAL A 679 -3.31 8.35 -8.04
C VAL A 679 -2.96 7.48 -6.83
N ILE A 680 -3.16 6.18 -6.97
CA ILE A 680 -2.88 5.15 -5.97
C ILE A 680 -1.61 4.40 -6.38
N THR A 681 -0.62 4.32 -5.50
CA THR A 681 0.53 3.43 -5.68
C THR A 681 1.03 2.91 -4.33
N PRO A 682 1.41 1.63 -4.21
CA PRO A 682 1.82 1.05 -2.93
C PRO A 682 3.18 1.54 -2.43
N TYR A 683 4.01 2.15 -3.29
CA TYR A 683 5.36 2.56 -2.94
C TYR A 683 5.46 4.07 -2.67
N LEU A 684 6.13 4.42 -1.57
CA LEU A 684 6.24 5.82 -1.14
C LEU A 684 7.16 6.65 -2.04
N VAL A 685 8.24 6.06 -2.57
CA VAL A 685 9.11 6.76 -3.53
C VAL A 685 8.38 7.00 -4.86
N GLN A 686 7.58 6.04 -5.33
CA GLN A 686 6.68 6.26 -6.48
C GLN A 686 5.66 7.37 -6.20
N CYS A 687 5.01 7.38 -5.02
CA CYS A 687 4.13 8.48 -4.61
C CYS A 687 4.83 9.84 -4.69
N VAL A 688 6.08 9.94 -4.22
CA VAL A 688 6.87 11.18 -4.22
C VAL A 688 7.26 11.60 -5.64
N LYS A 689 7.74 10.67 -6.48
CA LYS A 689 8.13 10.96 -7.88
C LYS A 689 6.93 11.37 -8.72
N ILE A 690 5.82 10.62 -8.69
CA ILE A 690 4.55 11.01 -9.33
C ILE A 690 4.10 12.39 -8.84
N HIS A 691 3.97 12.61 -7.53
CA HIS A 691 3.54 13.91 -7.01
C HIS A 691 4.46 15.04 -7.49
N THR A 692 5.78 14.82 -7.57
CA THR A 692 6.73 15.83 -8.02
C THR A 692 6.58 16.12 -9.52
N ALA A 693 6.45 15.11 -10.37
CA ALA A 693 6.17 15.27 -11.80
C ALA A 693 4.83 15.99 -12.05
N LEU A 694 3.79 15.67 -11.27
CA LEU A 694 2.51 16.37 -11.34
C LEU A 694 2.61 17.85 -10.92
N ARG A 695 3.54 18.23 -10.04
CA ARG A 695 3.80 19.65 -9.73
C ARG A 695 4.36 20.42 -10.92
N TYR A 696 5.29 19.83 -11.67
CA TYR A 696 5.92 20.48 -12.82
C TYR A 696 4.92 20.84 -13.92
N ILE A 697 3.83 20.07 -14.06
CA ILE A 697 2.73 20.35 -14.99
C ILE A 697 1.59 21.18 -14.37
N GLY A 698 1.78 21.73 -13.15
CA GLY A 698 0.79 22.54 -12.43
C GLY A 698 -0.34 21.76 -11.73
N ALA A 699 -0.39 20.43 -11.84
CA ALA A 699 -1.45 19.55 -11.32
C ALA A 699 -1.34 19.28 -9.80
N ASN A 700 -1.19 20.34 -9.00
CA ASN A 700 -0.93 20.27 -7.56
C ASN A 700 -2.11 19.69 -6.73
N ASP A 701 -3.34 19.82 -7.22
CA ASP A 701 -4.55 19.38 -6.52
C ASP A 701 -4.85 17.88 -6.68
N VAL A 702 -4.10 17.18 -7.55
CA VAL A 702 -4.24 15.73 -7.75
C VAL A 702 -3.75 15.00 -6.50
N LYS A 703 -4.64 14.21 -5.88
CA LYS A 703 -4.29 13.44 -4.69
C LYS A 703 -3.42 12.26 -5.09
N VAL A 704 -2.18 12.20 -4.61
CA VAL A 704 -1.29 11.02 -4.71
C VAL A 704 -1.10 10.40 -3.33
N GLY A 705 -1.08 9.06 -3.23
CA GLY A 705 -0.90 8.33 -1.96
C GLY A 705 -1.03 6.82 -2.09
N THR A 706 -0.84 6.11 -0.97
CA THR A 706 -1.02 4.65 -0.89
C THR A 706 -2.49 4.27 -0.69
N VAL A 707 -2.83 2.99 -0.86
CA VAL A 707 -4.21 2.46 -0.72
C VAL A 707 -4.83 2.85 0.63
N GLU A 708 -4.04 2.81 1.69
CA GLU A 708 -4.43 3.18 3.06
C GLU A 708 -4.81 4.66 3.17
N GLU A 709 -4.13 5.56 2.45
CA GLU A 709 -4.50 6.99 2.43
C GLU A 709 -5.79 7.26 1.67
N PHE A 710 -6.13 6.40 0.71
CA PHE A 710 -7.36 6.50 -0.08
C PHE A 710 -8.56 5.82 0.58
N GLN A 711 -8.37 5.10 1.68
CA GLN A 711 -9.48 4.46 2.38
C GLN A 711 -10.48 5.52 2.91
N GLY A 712 -11.77 5.21 2.82
CA GLY A 712 -12.85 6.17 3.07
C GLY A 712 -13.04 7.25 1.99
N GLN A 713 -12.05 7.53 1.14
CA GLN A 713 -12.15 8.50 0.05
C GLN A 713 -12.66 7.86 -1.25
N GLU A 714 -13.05 8.69 -2.22
CA GLU A 714 -13.47 8.31 -3.57
C GLU A 714 -13.17 9.46 -4.55
N ARG A 715 -13.05 9.17 -5.85
CA ARG A 715 -12.78 10.17 -6.90
C ARG A 715 -13.47 9.80 -8.22
N PRO A 716 -13.87 10.80 -9.04
CA PRO A 716 -14.30 10.60 -10.42
C PRO A 716 -13.34 9.73 -11.22
N VAL A 717 -12.03 10.05 -11.18
CA VAL A 717 -10.97 9.27 -11.84
C VAL A 717 -9.99 8.72 -10.81
N ILE A 718 -9.65 7.43 -10.95
CA ILE A 718 -8.54 6.80 -10.24
C ILE A 718 -7.53 6.22 -11.22
N ILE A 719 -6.26 6.52 -10.99
CA ILE A 719 -5.12 5.93 -11.69
C ILE A 719 -4.35 5.07 -10.68
N ILE A 720 -4.05 3.82 -11.03
CA ILE A 720 -3.27 2.88 -10.21
C ILE A 720 -1.93 2.64 -10.91
N SER A 721 -0.82 2.78 -10.18
CA SER A 721 0.55 2.39 -10.62
C SER A 721 1.10 1.40 -9.58
N THR A 722 1.39 0.16 -9.97
CA THR A 722 1.79 -0.91 -9.05
C THR A 722 3.30 -1.17 -9.01
N VAL A 723 4.07 -0.58 -9.94
CA VAL A 723 5.54 -0.39 -9.93
C VAL A 723 6.36 -1.61 -10.33
N ARG A 724 5.79 -2.82 -10.43
CA ARG A 724 6.61 -4.05 -10.33
C ARG A 724 6.75 -4.82 -11.63
N SER A 725 8.00 -4.86 -12.10
CA SER A 725 8.42 -5.51 -13.35
C SER A 725 9.40 -6.67 -13.14
N SER A 726 10.16 -6.73 -12.04
CA SER A 726 11.08 -7.83 -11.77
C SER A 726 10.49 -8.95 -10.90
N ARG A 727 10.65 -10.19 -11.38
CA ARG A 727 10.38 -11.44 -10.63
C ARG A 727 11.36 -11.67 -9.46
N GLU A 728 12.59 -11.15 -9.55
CA GLU A 728 13.64 -11.41 -8.54
C GLU A 728 13.27 -10.93 -7.14
N PHE A 729 12.54 -9.81 -7.05
CA PHE A 729 12.17 -9.20 -5.78
C PHE A 729 10.87 -9.72 -5.17
N ILE A 730 10.16 -10.67 -5.81
CA ILE A 730 8.87 -11.18 -5.27
C ILE A 730 9.05 -11.82 -3.89
N ARG A 731 10.12 -12.59 -3.65
CA ARG A 731 10.43 -13.14 -2.31
C ARG A 731 10.70 -12.05 -1.25
N TYR A 732 11.12 -10.86 -1.66
CA TYR A 732 11.23 -9.69 -0.77
C TYR A 732 9.85 -9.09 -0.51
N ASP A 733 8.95 -9.09 -1.49
CA ASP A 733 7.60 -8.50 -1.36
C ASP A 733 6.71 -9.23 -0.37
N LEU A 734 6.62 -10.55 -0.53
CA LEU A 734 5.91 -11.45 0.38
C LEU A 734 6.34 -11.26 1.84
N LYS A 735 7.59 -10.85 2.06
CA LYS A 735 8.20 -10.70 3.38
C LYS A 735 8.22 -9.25 3.92
N TYR A 736 8.18 -8.24 3.05
CA TYR A 736 8.49 -6.85 3.44
C TYR A 736 7.65 -5.73 2.78
N THR A 737 6.94 -5.95 1.66
CA THR A 737 6.20 -4.86 0.96
C THR A 737 4.67 -4.93 1.14
N LEU A 738 4.22 -5.67 2.16
CA LEU A 738 2.81 -5.74 2.60
C LEU A 738 1.82 -6.20 1.51
N GLY A 739 2.32 -6.84 0.44
CA GLY A 739 1.55 -7.55 -0.57
C GLY A 739 0.48 -6.72 -1.27
N PHE A 740 0.81 -5.61 -1.94
CA PHE A 740 -0.20 -4.91 -2.76
C PHE A 740 -0.79 -5.82 -3.86
N VAL A 741 0.08 -6.57 -4.55
CA VAL A 741 -0.33 -7.51 -5.60
C VAL A 741 -1.11 -8.68 -4.99
N ALA A 742 -0.57 -9.30 -3.93
CA ALA A 742 -1.11 -10.53 -3.31
C ALA A 742 -2.10 -10.30 -2.15
N ASN A 743 -2.74 -9.13 -2.01
CA ASN A 743 -3.72 -8.87 -0.94
C ASN A 743 -5.09 -8.49 -1.53
N PRO A 744 -6.08 -9.40 -1.47
CA PRO A 744 -7.40 -9.17 -2.03
C PRO A 744 -8.13 -7.94 -1.45
N ARG A 745 -7.86 -7.56 -0.20
CA ARG A 745 -8.45 -6.35 0.43
C ARG A 745 -7.85 -5.07 -0.16
N ARG A 746 -6.53 -5.04 -0.46
CA ARG A 746 -5.85 -3.90 -1.12
C ARG A 746 -6.37 -3.72 -2.53
N PHE A 747 -6.48 -4.80 -3.28
CA PHE A 747 -7.08 -4.84 -4.62
C PHE A 747 -8.51 -4.25 -4.61
N ASN A 748 -9.40 -4.81 -3.77
CA ASN A 748 -10.80 -4.39 -3.65
C ASN A 748 -10.93 -2.91 -3.26
N VAL A 749 -10.13 -2.42 -2.29
CA VAL A 749 -10.16 -1.00 -1.94
C VAL A 749 -9.74 -0.12 -3.09
N SER A 750 -8.64 -0.45 -3.79
CA SER A 750 -8.04 0.37 -4.84
C SER A 750 -8.99 0.58 -6.03
N ILE A 751 -9.55 -0.49 -6.56
CA ILE A 751 -10.50 -0.45 -7.68
C ILE A 751 -11.79 0.30 -7.28
N ALA A 752 -12.35 -0.02 -6.11
CA ALA A 752 -13.59 0.59 -5.64
C ALA A 752 -13.44 2.04 -5.11
N ARG A 753 -12.32 2.72 -5.39
CA ARG A 753 -12.17 4.17 -5.22
C ARG A 753 -12.72 4.96 -6.41
N ALA A 754 -12.74 4.36 -7.61
CA ALA A 754 -13.17 5.00 -8.84
C ALA A 754 -14.70 5.14 -8.91
N GLN A 755 -15.19 6.31 -9.29
CA GLN A 755 -16.60 6.53 -9.60
C GLN A 755 -16.85 6.33 -11.11
N ALA A 756 -16.10 7.01 -11.97
CA ALA A 756 -16.43 7.15 -13.39
C ALA A 756 -15.36 6.59 -14.35
N LEU A 757 -14.08 6.64 -13.98
CA LEU A 757 -12.97 6.12 -14.80
C LEU A 757 -11.89 5.48 -13.92
N LEU A 758 -11.46 4.29 -14.32
CA LEU A 758 -10.34 3.56 -13.71
C LEU A 758 -9.23 3.34 -14.74
N ILE A 759 -8.01 3.75 -14.43
CA ILE A 759 -6.82 3.48 -15.23
C ILE A 759 -5.84 2.70 -14.36
N THR A 760 -5.27 1.61 -14.87
CA THR A 760 -4.17 0.87 -14.24
C THR A 760 -2.99 0.87 -15.20
N VAL A 761 -1.80 1.24 -14.72
CA VAL A 761 -0.56 1.33 -15.49
C VAL A 761 0.46 0.43 -14.82
N ASP A 762 0.92 -0.62 -15.50
CA ASP A 762 1.83 -1.60 -14.89
C ASP A 762 2.48 -2.57 -15.89
N ASP A 763 3.35 -3.45 -15.40
CA ASP A 763 3.90 -4.57 -16.17
C ASP A 763 3.04 -5.84 -16.00
N PRO A 764 2.38 -6.33 -17.07
CA PRO A 764 1.54 -7.50 -16.99
C PRO A 764 2.30 -8.79 -16.61
N HIS A 765 3.62 -8.89 -16.80
CA HIS A 765 4.38 -10.13 -16.56
C HIS A 765 4.50 -10.51 -15.08
N VAL A 766 4.40 -9.54 -14.16
CA VAL A 766 4.44 -9.77 -12.71
C VAL A 766 3.03 -9.83 -12.13
N LEU A 767 2.13 -8.93 -12.55
CA LEU A 767 0.74 -8.93 -12.06
C LEU A 767 -0.01 -10.23 -12.37
N GLN A 768 0.27 -10.88 -13.51
CA GLN A 768 -0.41 -12.12 -13.88
C GLN A 768 -0.14 -13.31 -12.95
N LEU A 769 0.90 -13.24 -12.11
CA LEU A 769 1.24 -14.29 -11.18
C LEU A 769 0.20 -14.40 -10.05
N ASP A 770 -0.53 -13.31 -9.78
CA ASP A 770 -1.67 -13.31 -8.85
C ASP A 770 -2.97 -13.62 -9.60
N ALA A 771 -3.68 -14.65 -9.15
CA ALA A 771 -4.89 -15.14 -9.80
C ALA A 771 -6.03 -14.10 -9.82
N LEU A 772 -6.09 -13.20 -8.85
CA LEU A 772 -7.09 -12.14 -8.75
C LEU A 772 -6.78 -10.99 -9.73
N TRP A 773 -5.50 -10.64 -9.90
CA TRP A 773 -5.04 -9.72 -10.94
C TRP A 773 -5.17 -10.34 -12.34
N ARG A 774 -4.68 -11.56 -12.60
CA ARG A 774 -4.78 -12.22 -13.92
C ARG A 774 -6.23 -12.23 -14.43
N LYS A 775 -7.19 -12.62 -13.58
CA LYS A 775 -8.63 -12.61 -13.95
C LYS A 775 -9.21 -11.19 -14.14
N PHE A 776 -8.72 -10.18 -13.41
CA PHE A 776 -9.12 -8.79 -13.65
C PHE A 776 -8.57 -8.26 -14.98
N LEU A 777 -7.31 -8.59 -15.30
CA LEU A 777 -6.66 -8.22 -16.54
C LEU A 777 -7.30 -8.91 -17.74
N SER A 778 -7.65 -10.20 -17.63
CA SER A 778 -8.48 -10.89 -18.63
C SER A 778 -9.87 -10.26 -18.78
N TYR A 779 -10.51 -9.81 -17.69
CA TYR A 779 -11.78 -9.07 -17.77
C TYR A 779 -11.62 -7.74 -18.52
N VAL A 780 -10.56 -6.97 -18.25
CA VAL A 780 -10.27 -5.72 -18.97
C VAL A 780 -9.99 -5.97 -20.46
N HIS A 781 -9.18 -6.99 -20.78
CA HIS A 781 -8.87 -7.37 -22.15
C HIS A 781 -10.12 -7.78 -22.94
N ASN A 782 -10.95 -8.67 -22.37
CA ASN A 782 -12.16 -9.19 -23.02
C ASN A 782 -13.26 -8.13 -23.23
N ASN A 783 -13.15 -6.95 -22.62
CA ASN A 783 -14.04 -5.80 -22.83
C ASN A 783 -13.36 -4.67 -23.64
N ASN A 784 -12.24 -4.97 -24.33
CA ASN A 784 -11.46 -4.03 -25.14
C ASN A 784 -10.90 -2.82 -24.36
N GLY A 785 -10.61 -2.97 -23.07
CA GLY A 785 -9.98 -1.94 -22.22
C GLY A 785 -8.45 -1.97 -22.18
N TRP A 786 -7.79 -2.78 -23.02
CA TRP A 786 -6.35 -2.99 -22.99
C TRP A 786 -5.59 -2.01 -23.92
N THR A 787 -4.45 -1.50 -23.45
CA THR A 787 -3.53 -0.62 -24.19
C THR A 787 -2.07 -0.95 -23.87
N GLY A 788 -1.14 -0.58 -24.74
CA GLY A 788 0.29 -0.86 -24.56
C GLY A 788 0.73 -2.18 -25.21
N ALA A 789 1.76 -2.81 -24.64
CA ALA A 789 2.26 -4.11 -25.08
C ALA A 789 1.17 -5.21 -25.05
N ALA A 790 1.32 -6.25 -25.88
CA ALA A 790 0.36 -7.36 -25.95
C ALA A 790 0.28 -8.16 -24.63
N ILE A 791 -0.83 -8.88 -24.44
CA ILE A 791 -1.04 -9.74 -23.27
C ILE A 791 -0.07 -10.94 -23.28
N PRO A 792 0.72 -11.18 -22.22
CA PRO A 792 1.79 -12.18 -22.24
C PRO A 792 1.36 -13.60 -21.78
N TRP A 793 0.06 -13.91 -21.79
CA TRP A 793 -0.47 -15.25 -21.46
C TRP A 793 -1.67 -15.62 -22.34
N ASP A 794 -1.91 -16.92 -22.49
CA ASP A 794 -3.11 -17.42 -23.15
C ASP A 794 -4.35 -17.23 -22.25
N LEU A 795 -5.38 -16.61 -22.82
CA LEU A 795 -6.67 -16.32 -22.17
C LEU A 795 -7.57 -17.56 -22.02
N THR A 796 -7.27 -18.64 -22.74
CA THR A 796 -7.99 -19.92 -22.65
C THR A 796 -7.50 -20.80 -21.49
N GLU A 797 -6.30 -20.54 -20.96
CA GLU A 797 -5.77 -21.25 -19.81
C GLU A 797 -6.63 -21.04 -18.54
N PRO A 798 -7.00 -22.11 -17.82
CA PRO A 798 -7.74 -21.99 -16.58
C PRO A 798 -6.84 -21.38 -15.48
N VAL A 799 -7.23 -20.21 -14.98
CA VAL A 799 -6.52 -19.58 -13.86
C VAL A 799 -6.89 -20.30 -12.55
N ASP A 800 -5.96 -21.05 -11.98
CA ASP A 800 -6.11 -21.76 -10.71
C ASP A 800 -6.30 -20.75 -9.55
N GLU A 801 -7.37 -20.94 -8.76
CA GLU A 801 -7.69 -20.10 -7.59
C GLU A 801 -7.23 -20.72 -6.26
N THR A 802 -6.77 -21.97 -6.28
CA THR A 802 -6.41 -22.75 -5.09
C THR A 802 -4.92 -22.73 -4.80
N ARG A 803 -4.09 -22.45 -5.80
CA ARG A 803 -2.64 -22.36 -5.65
C ARG A 803 -2.24 -21.11 -4.87
N ALA A 804 -1.37 -21.30 -3.89
CA ALA A 804 -0.82 -20.22 -3.11
C ALA A 804 0.24 -19.49 -3.95
N TYR A 805 -0.03 -18.23 -4.30
CA TYR A 805 0.89 -17.28 -4.94
C TYR A 805 2.35 -17.40 -4.44
N ASP A 806 2.52 -17.59 -3.13
CA ASP A 806 3.81 -17.73 -2.47
C ASP A 806 4.63 -18.98 -2.86
N LYS A 807 3.97 -20.11 -3.18
CA LYS A 807 4.66 -21.40 -3.48
C LYS A 807 5.04 -21.49 -4.94
N ASP A 808 4.06 -21.30 -5.83
CA ASP A 808 4.25 -21.42 -7.28
C ASP A 808 5.32 -20.45 -7.79
N ILE A 809 5.40 -19.23 -7.27
CA ILE A 809 6.44 -18.27 -7.69
C ILE A 809 7.82 -18.67 -7.15
N VAL A 810 7.89 -19.24 -5.94
CA VAL A 810 9.13 -19.74 -5.35
C VAL A 810 9.70 -20.91 -6.16
N GLU A 811 8.82 -21.76 -6.71
CA GLU A 811 9.12 -22.95 -7.50
C GLU A 811 9.37 -22.62 -8.98
N ALA A 812 8.53 -21.81 -9.61
CA ALA A 812 8.66 -21.36 -11.01
C ALA A 812 9.89 -20.47 -11.22
N ALA A 813 10.17 -19.52 -10.32
CA ALA A 813 11.43 -18.76 -10.38
C ALA A 813 12.67 -19.61 -10.03
N GLY A 814 12.47 -20.79 -9.43
CA GLY A 814 13.52 -21.81 -9.26
C GLY A 814 13.77 -22.55 -10.56
N THR A 815 12.72 -23.14 -11.15
CA THR A 815 12.80 -23.95 -12.38
C THR A 815 13.18 -23.15 -13.63
N GLU A 816 12.70 -21.91 -13.77
CA GLU A 816 13.10 -21.00 -14.87
C GLU A 816 14.59 -20.63 -14.75
N MET A 817 15.08 -20.37 -13.53
CA MET A 817 16.50 -20.13 -13.25
C MET A 817 17.34 -21.40 -13.48
N GLU A 818 16.86 -22.59 -13.08
CA GLU A 818 17.55 -23.87 -13.33
C GLU A 818 17.60 -24.23 -14.82
N HIS A 819 16.55 -23.94 -15.59
CA HIS A 819 16.54 -24.11 -17.05
C HIS A 819 17.54 -23.16 -17.72
N LEU A 820 17.55 -21.89 -17.31
CA LEU A 820 18.52 -20.90 -17.80
C LEU A 820 19.96 -21.25 -17.39
N MET A 821 20.16 -21.81 -16.19
CA MET A 821 21.44 -22.33 -15.74
C MET A 821 21.89 -23.53 -16.56
N ARG A 822 21.02 -24.49 -16.90
CA ARG A 822 21.40 -25.61 -17.80
C ARG A 822 21.85 -25.12 -19.17
N GLN A 823 21.14 -24.16 -19.78
CA GLN A 823 21.54 -23.59 -21.06
C GLN A 823 22.90 -22.86 -20.99
N LEU A 824 23.19 -22.16 -19.88
CA LEU A 824 24.49 -21.53 -19.67
C LEU A 824 25.60 -22.53 -19.30
N GLU A 825 25.26 -23.60 -18.57
CA GLU A 825 26.19 -24.68 -18.24
C GLU A 825 26.58 -25.45 -19.51
N GLU A 826 25.65 -25.76 -20.42
CA GLU A 826 25.93 -26.32 -21.75
C GLU A 826 26.92 -25.45 -22.55
N ILE A 827 26.69 -24.13 -22.60
CA ILE A 827 27.62 -23.17 -23.25
C ILE A 827 29.00 -23.17 -22.54
N SER A 828 29.03 -23.29 -21.21
CA SER A 828 30.28 -23.34 -20.43
C SER A 828 31.04 -24.66 -20.57
N ILE A 829 30.34 -25.79 -20.72
CA ILE A 829 30.91 -27.14 -20.83
C ILE A 829 31.59 -27.29 -22.19
N ILE A 830 30.97 -26.75 -23.26
CA ILE A 830 31.63 -26.63 -24.58
C ILE A 830 32.93 -25.81 -24.49
N THR A 831 33.03 -24.88 -23.53
CA THR A 831 34.27 -24.12 -23.28
C THR A 831 35.27 -24.93 -22.43
N LYS A 832 34.82 -25.67 -21.41
CA LYS A 832 35.70 -26.40 -20.48
C LYS A 832 36.34 -27.67 -21.01
N VAL A 833 35.74 -28.34 -22.00
CA VAL A 833 36.34 -29.53 -22.67
C VAL A 833 37.62 -29.17 -23.46
N VAL A 834 38.02 -27.88 -23.47
CA VAL A 834 39.20 -27.37 -24.16
C VAL A 834 40.37 -27.04 -23.20
N ASP A 835 40.15 -26.90 -21.90
CA ASP A 835 41.15 -26.38 -20.93
C ASP A 835 41.92 -27.46 -20.13
N GLU A 836 41.68 -28.76 -20.32
CA GLU A 836 42.38 -29.84 -19.58
C GLU A 836 43.75 -30.23 -20.18
N THR A 837 44.48 -29.28 -20.80
CA THR A 837 45.90 -29.46 -21.19
C THR A 837 46.73 -28.18 -21.05
N GLU A 838 47.04 -27.79 -19.81
CA GLU A 838 48.29 -27.07 -19.46
C GLU A 838 48.51 -27.18 -17.93
N GLU A 839 49.75 -27.48 -17.51
CA GLU A 839 50.13 -27.76 -16.11
C GLU A 839 50.50 -26.46 -15.33
N ASP A 840 50.31 -26.54 -14.01
CA ASP A 840 50.93 -25.80 -12.89
C ASP A 840 51.76 -24.51 -13.15
N ASP A 841 51.46 -23.42 -12.42
CA ASP A 841 52.24 -23.07 -11.21
C ASP A 841 51.71 -21.86 -10.41
N ASP A 842 52.05 -21.87 -9.11
CA ASP A 842 52.15 -20.81 -8.08
C ASP A 842 51.47 -19.42 -8.22
N ALA A 843 50.76 -19.01 -7.15
CA ALA A 843 51.28 -18.04 -6.16
C ALA A 843 50.17 -17.39 -5.30
N ALA A 844 50.33 -17.43 -3.97
CA ALA A 844 49.48 -16.67 -3.04
C ALA A 844 50.02 -15.24 -2.83
N ALA A 845 49.18 -14.22 -3.07
CA ALA A 845 49.48 -12.83 -2.72
C ALA A 845 48.26 -12.15 -2.06
N GLY A 846 48.40 -11.75 -0.80
CA GLY A 846 47.40 -10.96 -0.09
C GLY A 846 47.55 -9.47 -0.40
N ALA A 847 46.44 -8.77 -0.62
CA ALA A 847 46.42 -7.32 -0.82
C ALA A 847 45.79 -6.63 0.40
N ASN A 848 46.59 -5.78 1.07
CA ASN A 848 46.08 -4.78 2.01
C ASN A 848 45.27 -3.72 1.24
N VAL A 849 44.27 -3.14 1.90
CA VAL A 849 43.51 -1.99 1.37
C VAL A 849 43.71 -0.81 2.31
N ASP A 850 44.52 0.15 1.88
CA ASP A 850 44.57 1.47 2.50
C ASP A 850 43.31 2.27 2.16
N LEU A 851 42.85 3.07 3.14
CA LEU A 851 41.67 3.92 3.03
C LEU A 851 42.10 5.39 3.01
N LEU A 852 41.62 6.12 2.01
CA LEU A 852 41.50 7.58 1.97
C LEU A 852 40.02 7.97 2.12
#